data_AF-A0A067MJR5-F1
#
_entry.id   AF-A0A067MJR5-F1
#
_cell.length_a   1.000
_cell.length_b   1.000
_cell.length_c   1.000
_cell.angle_alpha   90.00
_cell.angle_beta   90.00
_cell.angle_gamma   90.00
#
_symmetry.space_group_name_H-M   'P 1'
#
loop_
_entity.id
_entity.type
_entity.pdbx_description
1 polymer ?
#
loop_
_entity_poly.entity_id
_entity_poly.type
_entity_poly.pdbx_seq_one_letter_code
_entity_poly.pdbx_strand_id
1 'polypeptide(L)'
;MERQTLIAKRVLEWPWDEGANRTRDLFEMARAYRTILPGMVRKAVALAAFSFLRQTEPFNAHLHLEHFEVADLKYVLHGDFLDEAQNDELKPKQVTPYLAAVSGDVNLKPLIEFVSVVTHEQHLAQIDGLKAGKGQALNLVASLCKALQLSDRPQLAIRPSLDAIKHPAASSRARHILGPRLLGILPPAQVDSLYDQLFEWIVAKHASEDFDIKVSVFKTVTEMLRLPYLSRDATFSRLTQLGELSGHIDIQHGICKWVLQDLTKSTEPISDATWSLVDSFVTMANGIVEGVSFTEEKWHAFEDGTAELPEVESNQRIKASLLGMKPEDAPDLSYTYAKRVIAPLALNTTINKRRYISTFLKASGIELDTPLQVTQGVSVEDVQDWIPGLPLSLLDIFESQATAHVLDSQFARWKSDLSRHNERWNDTPGGKQLSHIEQGMASTTAFTTLVSALFNEGLQPSDEHLISVKSMQDLLVSVGTKLLQNPRSIAGHHPLEHIRTLLTTLGPNVAQRAEWSIRARPVIERIAAAYESLVLESGPAIKPHRLEIAILLLPFPSHPPFSEKADSCAVFAHALADLITSLVDEDPDVYHVHLPLLMKLAEQNYFLAQDIFPVARALTSLTEGGLRVRVIRHQWAHRLVTAWSGSLTELEKTELIEMWKQDESPLISALGYAHLLS
;
A
#
# COMPACT_ATOMS: atom_id res chain seq x y z
N MET A 1 28.66 -42.91 -2.14
CA MET A 1 28.12 -41.79 -1.35
C MET A 1 29.04 -41.40 -0.20
N GLU A 2 29.41 -42.27 0.74
CA GLU A 2 30.21 -41.90 1.94
C GLU A 2 31.58 -41.23 1.66
N ARG A 3 32.31 -41.68 0.64
CA ARG A 3 33.58 -41.05 0.21
C ARG A 3 33.42 -39.65 -0.39
N GLN A 4 32.24 -39.32 -0.94
CA GLN A 4 31.95 -38.02 -1.57
C GLN A 4 31.48 -36.98 -0.53
N THR A 5 30.78 -37.43 0.52
CA THR A 5 30.36 -36.61 1.67
C THR A 5 31.53 -36.19 2.57
N LEU A 6 32.59 -37.01 2.65
CA LEU A 6 33.79 -36.76 3.47
C LEU A 6 34.68 -35.63 2.93
N ILE A 7 34.68 -35.40 1.62
CA ILE A 7 35.56 -34.43 0.94
C ILE A 7 34.97 -33.02 1.02
N ALA A 8 33.67 -32.86 0.80
CA ALA A 8 32.98 -31.58 1.03
C ALA A 8 33.05 -31.13 2.50
N LYS A 9 33.01 -32.10 3.45
CA LYS A 9 33.16 -31.84 4.88
C LYS A 9 34.56 -31.31 5.25
N ARG A 10 35.63 -31.83 4.64
CA ARG A 10 37.01 -31.34 4.85
C ARG A 10 37.29 -29.95 4.29
N VAL A 11 36.62 -29.55 3.21
CA VAL A 11 36.80 -28.21 2.60
C VAL A 11 36.14 -27.10 3.43
N LEU A 12 35.10 -27.41 4.20
CA LEU A 12 34.37 -26.44 5.03
C LEU A 12 34.87 -26.37 6.48
N GLU A 13 35.58 -27.39 6.97
CA GLU A 13 36.09 -27.47 8.36
C GLU A 13 37.53 -26.96 8.54
N TRP A 14 38.25 -26.58 7.46
CA TRP A 14 39.65 -26.16 7.55
C TRP A 14 39.79 -24.67 7.91
N PRO A 15 40.69 -24.26 8.83
CA PRO A 15 40.92 -22.86 9.14
C PRO A 15 41.36 -22.10 7.88
N TRP A 16 40.55 -21.13 7.47
CA TRP A 16 40.73 -20.33 6.26
C TRP A 16 41.78 -19.24 6.49
N ASP A 17 43.05 -19.64 6.60
CA ASP A 17 44.16 -18.69 6.54
C ASP A 17 44.48 -18.29 5.09
N GLU A 18 45.07 -17.10 4.98
CA GLU A 18 45.06 -16.18 3.83
C GLU A 18 45.58 -16.75 2.48
N GLY A 19 44.90 -16.36 1.40
CA GLY A 19 45.41 -16.35 0.01
C GLY A 19 45.60 -17.71 -0.68
N ALA A 20 46.54 -18.54 -0.21
CA ALA A 20 47.19 -19.55 -1.04
C ALA A 20 46.37 -20.84 -1.29
N ASN A 21 45.40 -21.16 -0.44
CA ASN A 21 44.63 -22.41 -0.58
C ASN A 21 43.36 -22.29 -1.45
N ARG A 22 42.88 -21.07 -1.76
CA ARG A 22 41.63 -20.86 -2.53
C ARG A 22 41.66 -21.44 -3.94
N THR A 23 42.78 -21.33 -4.62
CA THR A 23 42.96 -21.86 -5.98
C THR A 23 42.99 -23.38 -5.96
N ARG A 24 43.65 -23.97 -4.96
CA ARG A 24 43.70 -25.43 -4.77
C ARG A 24 42.31 -26.00 -4.44
N ASP A 25 41.53 -25.32 -3.61
CA ASP A 25 40.19 -25.76 -3.20
C ASP A 25 39.16 -25.65 -4.33
N LEU A 26 39.21 -24.58 -5.14
CA LEU A 26 38.41 -24.46 -6.37
C LEU A 26 38.81 -25.52 -7.41
N PHE A 27 40.10 -25.83 -7.52
CA PHE A 27 40.60 -26.92 -8.36
C PHE A 27 40.15 -28.30 -7.86
N GLU A 28 40.19 -28.58 -6.56
CA GLU A 28 39.71 -29.85 -6.01
C GLU A 28 38.19 -29.98 -6.14
N MET A 29 37.44 -28.89 -5.99
CA MET A 29 36.00 -28.86 -6.22
C MET A 29 35.66 -29.10 -7.70
N ALA A 30 36.35 -28.41 -8.62
CA ALA A 30 36.24 -28.65 -10.07
C ALA A 30 36.69 -30.06 -10.48
N ARG A 31 37.73 -30.61 -9.83
CA ARG A 31 38.24 -31.98 -10.02
C ARG A 31 37.31 -33.04 -9.43
N ALA A 32 36.53 -32.73 -8.40
CA ALA A 32 35.47 -33.60 -7.91
C ALA A 32 34.28 -33.62 -8.88
N TYR A 33 33.84 -32.45 -9.38
CA TYR A 33 32.79 -32.35 -10.41
C TYR A 33 33.18 -32.94 -11.78
N ARG A 34 34.50 -33.03 -12.07
CA ARG A 34 35.10 -33.72 -13.24
C ARG A 34 34.58 -35.14 -13.44
N THR A 35 34.18 -35.83 -12.38
CA THR A 35 33.78 -37.24 -12.43
C THR A 35 32.28 -37.47 -12.61
N ILE A 36 31.44 -36.44 -12.49
CA ILE A 36 29.99 -36.64 -12.30
C ILE A 36 29.12 -36.05 -13.44
N LEU A 37 29.65 -35.10 -14.21
CA LEU A 37 28.96 -34.43 -15.32
C LEU A 37 29.28 -35.06 -16.69
N PRO A 38 28.30 -35.21 -17.61
CA PRO A 38 28.55 -35.74 -18.94
C PRO A 38 29.43 -34.81 -19.80
N GLY A 39 30.42 -35.41 -20.47
CA GLY A 39 31.17 -34.92 -21.64
C GLY A 39 31.48 -33.43 -21.74
N MET A 40 30.54 -32.64 -22.30
CA MET A 40 30.82 -31.28 -22.80
C MET A 40 30.38 -30.16 -21.85
N VAL A 41 29.40 -30.39 -20.96
CA VAL A 41 29.11 -29.46 -19.82
C VAL A 41 30.30 -29.40 -18.87
N ARG A 42 31.00 -30.54 -18.73
CA ARG A 42 32.28 -30.68 -18.04
C ARG A 42 33.37 -29.76 -18.62
N LYS A 43 33.42 -29.59 -19.95
CA LYS A 43 34.39 -28.71 -20.63
C LYS A 43 34.04 -27.24 -20.44
N ALA A 44 32.77 -26.85 -20.61
CA ALA A 44 32.36 -25.45 -20.50
C ALA A 44 32.49 -24.89 -19.06
N VAL A 45 32.11 -25.68 -18.05
CA VAL A 45 32.26 -25.31 -16.63
C VAL A 45 33.72 -25.26 -16.20
N ALA A 46 34.54 -26.22 -16.65
CA ALA A 46 35.98 -26.18 -16.40
C ALA A 46 36.62 -24.98 -17.08
N LEU A 47 36.32 -24.71 -18.36
CA LEU A 47 36.87 -23.57 -19.11
C LEU A 47 36.50 -22.21 -18.49
N ALA A 48 35.26 -22.05 -18.02
CA ALA A 48 34.82 -20.85 -17.31
C ALA A 48 35.56 -20.66 -15.98
N ALA A 49 35.73 -21.73 -15.20
CA ALA A 49 36.44 -21.69 -13.92
C ALA A 49 37.96 -21.47 -14.10
N PHE A 50 38.59 -22.12 -15.09
CA PHE A 50 40.01 -21.96 -15.43
C PHE A 50 40.31 -20.54 -15.97
N SER A 51 39.42 -19.97 -16.78
CA SER A 51 39.56 -18.60 -17.31
C SER A 51 39.47 -17.54 -16.21
N PHE A 52 38.54 -17.71 -15.26
CA PHE A 52 38.41 -16.82 -14.09
C PHE A 52 39.61 -16.93 -13.13
N LEU A 53 40.12 -18.14 -12.89
CA LEU A 53 41.29 -18.39 -12.03
C LEU A 53 42.60 -17.85 -12.63
N ARG A 54 42.75 -17.83 -13.96
CA ARG A 54 43.91 -17.25 -14.65
C ARG A 54 44.01 -15.72 -14.50
N GLN A 55 42.88 -15.06 -14.24
CA GLN A 55 42.79 -13.60 -14.17
C GLN A 55 42.85 -13.05 -12.73
N THR A 56 42.78 -13.90 -11.71
CA THR A 56 42.61 -13.48 -10.31
C THR A 56 43.88 -13.51 -9.44
N GLU A 57 45.02 -14.04 -9.91
CA GLU A 57 46.36 -13.91 -9.30
C GLU A 57 47.47 -14.25 -10.33
N PRO A 58 48.76 -13.89 -10.13
CA PRO A 58 49.79 -14.03 -11.16
C PRO A 58 50.11 -15.52 -11.38
N PHE A 59 49.41 -16.09 -12.36
CA PHE A 59 49.31 -17.51 -12.70
C PHE A 59 50.65 -18.20 -13.09
N ASN A 60 51.79 -17.51 -12.99
CA ASN A 60 53.09 -18.03 -13.43
C ASN A 60 54.03 -18.49 -12.30
N ALA A 61 53.72 -18.24 -11.02
CA ALA A 61 54.68 -18.54 -9.94
C ALA A 61 54.60 -19.96 -9.37
N HIS A 62 53.47 -20.67 -9.48
CA HIS A 62 53.22 -21.90 -8.70
C HIS A 62 52.79 -23.13 -9.51
N LEU A 63 52.84 -23.07 -10.83
CA LEU A 63 52.71 -24.26 -11.69
C LEU A 63 54.10 -24.89 -11.87
N HIS A 64 54.51 -25.75 -10.93
CA HIS A 64 55.48 -26.80 -11.26
C HIS A 64 54.80 -27.78 -12.23
N LEU A 65 54.94 -27.51 -13.52
CA LEU A 65 54.39 -28.28 -14.65
C LEU A 65 54.85 -29.75 -14.70
N GLU A 66 55.74 -30.17 -13.80
CA GLU A 66 56.28 -31.54 -13.74
C GLU A 66 55.24 -32.62 -13.36
N HIS A 67 54.04 -32.22 -12.90
CA HIS A 67 52.98 -33.17 -12.52
C HIS A 67 51.80 -33.23 -13.51
N PHE A 68 51.87 -32.49 -14.62
CA PHE A 68 50.88 -32.53 -15.68
C PHE A 68 51.56 -32.92 -16.98
N GLU A 69 51.40 -34.17 -17.42
CA GLU A 69 51.84 -34.53 -18.77
C GLU A 69 51.04 -33.71 -19.79
N VAL A 70 51.76 -32.90 -20.57
CA VAL A 70 51.22 -32.04 -21.64
C VAL A 70 50.36 -32.83 -22.64
N ALA A 71 50.58 -34.15 -22.73
CA ALA A 71 49.78 -35.08 -23.52
C ALA A 71 48.32 -35.19 -23.03
N ASP A 72 48.06 -35.19 -21.72
CA ASP A 72 46.71 -35.30 -21.16
C ASP A 72 45.87 -34.03 -21.40
N LEU A 73 46.52 -32.86 -21.41
CA LEU A 73 45.89 -31.57 -21.74
C LEU A 73 45.60 -31.44 -23.24
N LYS A 74 46.53 -31.88 -24.10
CA LYS A 74 46.35 -31.91 -25.56
C LYS A 74 45.32 -32.93 -26.05
N TYR A 75 45.10 -34.01 -25.30
CA TYR A 75 44.08 -35.00 -25.63
C TYR A 75 42.66 -34.52 -25.27
N VAL A 76 42.53 -33.72 -24.21
CA VAL A 76 41.23 -33.20 -23.74
C VAL A 76 40.81 -31.94 -24.50
N LEU A 77 41.76 -31.11 -24.93
CA LEU A 77 41.51 -29.88 -25.68
C LEU A 77 42.26 -30.00 -27.01
N HIS A 78 41.53 -30.15 -28.12
CA HIS A 78 42.12 -30.20 -29.46
C HIS A 78 43.13 -29.04 -29.64
N GLY A 79 44.27 -29.33 -30.26
CA GLY A 79 45.42 -28.42 -30.38
C GLY A 79 45.05 -27.03 -30.89
N ASP A 80 44.13 -26.96 -31.86
CA ASP A 80 43.68 -25.71 -32.47
C ASP A 80 43.02 -24.74 -31.47
N PHE A 81 42.44 -25.26 -30.38
CA PHE A 81 41.72 -24.47 -29.37
C PHE A 81 42.65 -23.81 -28.34
N LEU A 82 43.81 -24.42 -28.04
CA LEU A 82 44.81 -23.82 -27.14
C LEU A 82 45.53 -22.65 -27.81
N ASP A 83 45.73 -22.73 -29.13
CA ASP A 83 46.34 -21.68 -29.93
C ASP A 83 45.39 -20.49 -30.15
N GLU A 84 44.06 -20.74 -30.23
CA GLU A 84 43.03 -19.67 -30.25
C GLU A 84 42.81 -19.03 -28.87
N ALA A 85 42.80 -19.81 -27.77
CA ALA A 85 42.63 -19.28 -26.42
C ALA A 85 43.85 -18.51 -25.88
N GLN A 86 45.01 -18.64 -26.54
CA GLN A 86 46.20 -17.83 -26.23
C GLN A 86 46.09 -16.39 -26.74
N ASN A 87 45.22 -16.10 -27.72
CA ASN A 87 45.27 -14.86 -28.48
C ASN A 87 44.06 -13.92 -28.41
N ASP A 88 42.98 -14.20 -27.66
CA ASP A 88 41.86 -13.23 -27.65
C ASP A 88 41.00 -13.16 -26.37
N GLU A 89 40.53 -11.94 -26.11
CA GLU A 89 39.37 -11.62 -25.27
C GLU A 89 38.13 -12.37 -25.77
N LEU A 90 37.74 -13.45 -25.10
CA LEU A 90 36.55 -14.22 -25.45
C LEU A 90 35.27 -13.38 -25.32
N LYS A 91 34.75 -12.87 -26.44
CA LYS A 91 33.43 -12.22 -26.52
C LYS A 91 32.33 -13.29 -26.64
N PRO A 92 31.13 -13.09 -26.05
CA PRO A 92 30.00 -14.04 -26.11
C PRO A 92 29.67 -14.58 -27.52
N LYS A 93 29.94 -13.76 -28.56
CA LYS A 93 29.73 -14.10 -29.98
C LYS A 93 30.64 -15.22 -30.50
N GLN A 94 31.79 -15.50 -29.87
CA GLN A 94 32.72 -16.57 -30.27
C GLN A 94 32.38 -17.94 -29.66
N VAL A 95 31.61 -17.97 -28.56
CA VAL A 95 31.15 -19.21 -27.90
C VAL A 95 29.86 -19.75 -28.56
N THR A 96 29.10 -18.87 -29.20
CA THR A 96 27.79 -19.18 -29.81
C THR A 96 27.87 -20.20 -30.96
N PRO A 97 28.87 -20.17 -31.87
CA PRO A 97 29.00 -21.16 -32.95
C PRO A 97 29.34 -22.57 -32.42
N TYR A 98 30.17 -22.64 -31.38
CA TYR A 98 30.53 -23.91 -30.72
C TYR A 98 29.34 -24.52 -29.96
N LEU A 99 28.46 -23.71 -29.39
CA LEU A 99 27.21 -24.15 -28.77
C LEU A 99 26.19 -24.63 -29.81
N ALA A 100 26.08 -23.95 -30.95
CA ALA A 100 25.20 -24.31 -32.06
C ALA A 100 25.63 -25.62 -32.76
N ALA A 101 26.92 -25.93 -32.79
CA ALA A 101 27.44 -27.17 -33.39
C ALA A 101 27.17 -28.43 -32.55
N VAL A 102 26.71 -28.29 -31.30
CA VAL A 102 26.55 -29.40 -30.33
C VAL A 102 25.09 -29.64 -29.94
N SER A 103 24.13 -28.84 -30.44
CA SER A 103 22.71 -28.95 -30.09
C SER A 103 21.92 -29.85 -31.05
N GLY A 104 21.97 -31.15 -30.81
CA GLY A 104 20.86 -32.04 -31.19
C GLY A 104 19.75 -32.02 -30.13
N ASP A 105 20.13 -32.18 -28.85
CA ASP A 105 19.17 -32.58 -27.80
C ASP A 105 19.21 -31.74 -26.51
N VAL A 106 19.96 -30.63 -26.46
CA VAL A 106 20.06 -29.79 -25.24
C VAL A 106 19.50 -28.40 -25.51
N ASN A 107 18.58 -27.95 -24.66
CA ASN A 107 18.08 -26.57 -24.69
C ASN A 107 19.24 -25.59 -24.41
N LEU A 108 19.61 -24.81 -25.42
CA LEU A 108 20.79 -23.92 -25.39
C LEU A 108 20.60 -22.66 -24.53
N LYS A 109 19.36 -22.32 -24.18
CA LYS A 109 19.01 -21.06 -23.49
C LYS A 109 19.70 -20.92 -22.11
N PRO A 110 19.74 -21.94 -21.24
CA PRO A 110 20.44 -21.87 -19.95
C PRO A 110 21.97 -21.74 -20.06
N LEU A 111 22.55 -22.36 -21.10
CA LEU A 111 24.00 -22.36 -21.34
C LEU A 111 24.48 -20.99 -21.85
N ILE A 112 23.71 -20.37 -22.75
CA ILE A 112 23.94 -19.00 -23.22
C ILE A 112 23.78 -18.00 -22.07
N GLU A 113 22.79 -18.21 -21.19
CA GLU A 113 22.59 -17.38 -20.00
C GLU A 113 23.75 -17.54 -18.99
N PHE A 114 24.25 -18.75 -18.78
CA PHE A 114 25.43 -19.02 -17.94
C PHE A 114 26.69 -18.34 -18.49
N VAL A 115 26.97 -18.48 -19.79
CA VAL A 115 28.12 -17.84 -20.45
C VAL A 115 28.02 -16.32 -20.37
N SER A 116 26.83 -15.75 -20.56
CA SER A 116 26.56 -14.32 -20.44
C SER A 116 26.81 -13.79 -19.01
N VAL A 117 26.38 -14.53 -17.98
CA VAL A 117 26.61 -14.15 -16.57
C VAL A 117 28.10 -14.24 -16.21
N VAL A 118 28.80 -15.29 -16.64
CA VAL A 118 30.24 -15.43 -16.41
C VAL A 118 31.03 -14.31 -17.10
N THR A 119 30.69 -13.96 -18.35
CA THR A 119 31.34 -12.86 -19.08
C THR A 119 30.99 -11.49 -18.49
N HIS A 120 29.78 -11.29 -17.96
CA HIS A 120 29.39 -10.06 -17.29
C HIS A 120 30.11 -9.86 -15.94
N GLU A 121 30.21 -10.91 -15.12
CA GLU A 121 30.96 -10.88 -13.86
C GLU A 121 32.48 -10.77 -14.10
N GLN A 122 33.01 -11.36 -15.19
CA GLN A 122 34.38 -11.11 -15.66
C GLN A 122 34.61 -9.65 -16.06
N HIS A 123 33.65 -9.03 -16.75
CA HIS A 123 33.74 -7.63 -17.13
C HIS A 123 33.75 -6.71 -15.90
N LEU A 124 32.98 -7.04 -14.85
CA LEU A 124 32.99 -6.31 -13.58
C LEU A 124 34.31 -6.52 -12.81
N ALA A 125 34.85 -7.74 -12.80
CA ALA A 125 36.14 -8.04 -12.18
C ALA A 125 37.34 -7.35 -12.89
N GLN A 126 37.24 -7.13 -14.20
CA GLN A 126 38.23 -6.40 -15.00
C GLN A 126 38.16 -4.87 -14.78
N ILE A 127 36.97 -4.31 -14.56
CA ILE A 127 36.80 -2.87 -14.29
C ILE A 127 37.37 -2.48 -12.90
N ASP A 128 37.22 -3.35 -11.90
CA ASP A 128 37.56 -3.03 -10.50
C ASP A 128 38.99 -3.37 -10.07
N GLY A 129 39.88 -3.77 -10.99
CA GLY A 129 41.32 -3.90 -10.74
C GLY A 129 41.71 -4.63 -9.44
N LEU A 130 41.86 -5.96 -9.50
CA LEU A 130 42.67 -6.76 -8.55
C LEU A 130 42.17 -6.95 -7.11
N LYS A 131 40.86 -6.88 -6.82
CA LYS A 131 40.28 -7.52 -5.62
C LYS A 131 38.96 -8.21 -5.92
N ALA A 132 39.00 -9.37 -6.56
CA ALA A 132 37.85 -10.27 -6.58
C ALA A 132 37.58 -10.76 -5.15
N GLY A 133 36.74 -10.02 -4.41
CA GLY A 133 36.40 -10.34 -3.03
C GLY A 133 35.73 -11.70 -2.91
N LYS A 134 35.78 -12.31 -1.71
CA LYS A 134 35.11 -13.60 -1.38
C LYS A 134 33.67 -13.70 -1.92
N GLY A 135 32.96 -12.57 -2.06
CA GLY A 135 31.61 -12.50 -2.62
C GLY A 135 31.49 -12.82 -4.12
N GLN A 136 32.49 -12.48 -4.95
CA GLN A 136 32.45 -12.72 -6.40
C GLN A 136 32.66 -14.21 -6.73
N ALA A 137 33.58 -14.88 -6.03
CA ALA A 137 33.76 -16.33 -6.15
C ALA A 137 32.50 -17.11 -5.73
N LEU A 138 31.80 -16.64 -4.69
CA LEU A 138 30.55 -17.26 -4.24
C LEU A 138 29.37 -16.98 -5.21
N ASN A 139 29.37 -15.86 -5.92
CA ASN A 139 28.40 -15.61 -7.01
C ASN A 139 28.66 -16.52 -8.23
N LEU A 140 29.92 -16.83 -8.53
CA LEU A 140 30.28 -17.80 -9.57
C LEU A 140 29.85 -19.22 -9.17
N VAL A 141 30.08 -19.62 -7.92
CA VAL A 141 29.57 -20.89 -7.36
C VAL A 141 28.04 -20.94 -7.43
N ALA A 142 27.35 -19.84 -7.13
CA ALA A 142 25.89 -19.77 -7.26
C ALA A 142 25.41 -19.92 -8.71
N SER A 143 26.12 -19.32 -9.67
CA SER A 143 25.83 -19.45 -11.11
C SER A 143 26.10 -20.87 -11.62
N LEU A 144 27.15 -21.53 -11.13
CA LEU A 144 27.46 -22.92 -11.41
C LEU A 144 26.41 -23.86 -10.84
N CYS A 145 25.99 -23.65 -9.59
CA CYS A 145 24.89 -24.38 -9.00
C CYS A 145 23.61 -24.17 -9.81
N LYS A 146 23.27 -22.94 -10.20
CA LYS A 146 22.14 -22.64 -11.09
C LYS A 146 22.21 -23.41 -12.42
N ALA A 147 23.38 -23.56 -13.02
CA ALA A 147 23.55 -24.33 -14.25
C ALA A 147 23.41 -25.83 -14.02
N LEU A 148 23.97 -26.36 -12.93
CA LEU A 148 23.83 -27.77 -12.53
C LEU A 148 22.37 -28.14 -12.26
N GLN A 149 21.63 -27.22 -11.63
CA GLN A 149 20.20 -27.32 -11.36
C GLN A 149 19.35 -27.45 -12.64
N LEU A 150 19.87 -27.00 -13.79
CA LEU A 150 19.21 -27.06 -15.11
C LEU A 150 19.76 -28.18 -16.00
N SER A 151 20.62 -29.04 -15.47
CA SER A 151 21.22 -30.17 -16.19
C SER A 151 20.43 -31.46 -16.01
N ASP A 152 20.80 -32.50 -16.76
CA ASP A 152 20.22 -33.86 -16.65
C ASP A 152 20.46 -34.52 -15.28
N ARG A 153 21.32 -33.94 -14.44
CA ARG A 153 21.65 -34.43 -13.09
C ARG A 153 21.58 -33.31 -12.05
N PRO A 154 20.38 -32.78 -11.80
CA PRO A 154 20.21 -31.58 -10.96
C PRO A 154 20.54 -31.86 -9.48
N GLN A 155 20.54 -33.13 -9.06
CA GLN A 155 20.96 -33.64 -7.74
C GLN A 155 22.37 -33.17 -7.32
N LEU A 156 23.26 -32.91 -8.28
CA LEU A 156 24.64 -32.51 -8.00
C LEU A 156 24.75 -31.09 -7.45
N ALA A 157 23.71 -30.29 -7.62
CA ALA A 157 23.65 -28.92 -7.11
C ALA A 157 23.20 -28.84 -5.65
N ILE A 158 22.80 -29.94 -5.01
CA ILE A 158 22.14 -29.89 -3.69
C ILE A 158 23.10 -29.45 -2.59
N ARG A 159 24.13 -30.25 -2.32
CA ARG A 159 25.16 -29.98 -1.30
C ARG A 159 25.83 -28.60 -1.48
N PRO A 160 26.27 -28.24 -2.69
CA PRO A 160 27.01 -26.99 -2.90
C PRO A 160 26.11 -25.75 -2.75
N SER A 161 24.82 -25.86 -3.14
CA SER A 161 23.85 -24.79 -2.91
C SER A 161 23.62 -24.56 -1.42
N LEU A 162 23.49 -25.63 -0.62
CA LEU A 162 23.35 -25.53 0.83
C LEU A 162 24.57 -24.91 1.49
N ASP A 163 25.76 -25.36 1.12
CA ASP A 163 27.01 -24.85 1.67
C ASP A 163 27.18 -23.35 1.32
N ALA A 164 26.83 -22.96 0.09
CA ALA A 164 26.82 -21.56 -0.32
C ALA A 164 25.76 -20.72 0.42
N ILE A 165 24.58 -21.27 0.70
CA ILE A 165 23.54 -20.59 1.49
C ILE A 165 24.03 -20.36 2.93
N LYS A 166 24.63 -21.38 3.56
CA LYS A 166 25.15 -21.36 4.94
C LYS A 166 26.39 -20.49 5.09
N HIS A 167 27.15 -20.24 4.03
CA HIS A 167 28.42 -19.52 4.09
C HIS A 167 28.22 -18.03 4.41
N PRO A 168 28.86 -17.44 5.44
CA PRO A 168 28.66 -16.03 5.84
C PRO A 168 28.97 -15.04 4.72
N ALA A 169 30.03 -15.27 3.95
CA ALA A 169 30.46 -14.36 2.87
C ALA A 169 29.58 -14.40 1.60
N ALA A 170 28.59 -15.29 1.50
CA ALA A 170 27.73 -15.33 0.32
C ALA A 170 26.86 -14.07 0.21
N SER A 171 26.59 -13.63 -1.02
CA SER A 171 25.75 -12.46 -1.27
C SER A 171 24.26 -12.79 -1.05
N SER A 172 23.45 -11.80 -0.69
CA SER A 172 22.00 -12.00 -0.58
C SER A 172 21.38 -12.46 -1.90
N ARG A 173 21.90 -11.96 -3.04
CA ARG A 173 21.47 -12.36 -4.39
C ARG A 173 21.75 -13.83 -4.66
N ALA A 174 22.95 -14.32 -4.30
CA ALA A 174 23.31 -15.73 -4.45
C ALA A 174 22.36 -16.63 -3.66
N ARG A 175 22.09 -16.31 -2.38
CA ARG A 175 21.17 -17.09 -1.55
C ARG A 175 19.75 -17.12 -2.12
N HIS A 176 19.24 -15.98 -2.57
CA HIS A 176 17.89 -15.87 -3.15
C HIS A 176 17.73 -16.65 -4.46
N ILE A 177 18.77 -16.76 -5.28
CA ILE A 177 18.74 -17.56 -6.52
C ILE A 177 18.77 -19.06 -6.20
N LEU A 178 19.57 -19.47 -5.22
CA LEU A 178 19.84 -20.87 -4.94
C LEU A 178 18.72 -21.57 -4.16
N GLY A 179 18.15 -20.93 -3.14
CA GLY A 179 17.19 -21.55 -2.23
C GLY A 179 15.93 -22.09 -2.91
N PRO A 180 15.09 -21.25 -3.56
CA PRO A 180 13.87 -21.70 -4.22
C PRO A 180 14.10 -22.75 -5.31
N ARG A 181 15.19 -22.63 -6.08
CA ARG A 181 15.51 -23.56 -7.16
C ARG A 181 16.00 -24.92 -6.65
N LEU A 182 16.71 -24.93 -5.54
CA LEU A 182 17.15 -26.15 -4.86
C LEU A 182 15.95 -27.04 -4.51
N LEU A 183 14.85 -26.43 -4.06
CA LEU A 183 13.63 -27.15 -3.70
C LEU A 183 12.88 -27.72 -4.90
N GLY A 184 12.87 -27.00 -6.04
CA GLY A 184 12.24 -27.48 -7.27
C GLY A 184 12.89 -28.70 -7.91
N ILE A 185 14.05 -29.14 -7.41
CA ILE A 185 14.82 -30.28 -7.91
C ILE A 185 14.66 -31.51 -7.03
N LEU A 186 14.33 -31.29 -5.77
CA LEU A 186 14.25 -32.34 -4.77
C LEU A 186 12.88 -33.04 -4.85
N PRO A 187 12.84 -34.37 -4.76
CA PRO A 187 11.60 -35.07 -4.43
C PRO A 187 11.02 -34.57 -3.11
N PRO A 188 9.68 -34.54 -2.93
CA PRO A 188 9.06 -34.01 -1.70
C PRO A 188 9.64 -34.58 -0.40
N ALA A 189 9.89 -35.89 -0.34
CA ALA A 189 10.49 -36.52 0.85
C ALA A 189 11.91 -36.03 1.19
N GLN A 190 12.68 -35.57 0.19
CA GLN A 190 14.02 -35.01 0.39
C GLN A 190 13.96 -33.52 0.73
N VAL A 191 12.90 -32.82 0.32
CA VAL A 191 12.67 -31.43 0.71
C VAL A 191 12.48 -31.33 2.23
N ASP A 192 11.70 -32.23 2.83
CA ASP A 192 11.52 -32.26 4.29
C ASP A 192 12.85 -32.43 5.04
N SER A 193 13.64 -33.43 4.67
CA SER A 193 14.95 -33.66 5.28
C SER A 193 15.92 -32.48 5.09
N LEU A 194 15.80 -31.75 3.97
CA LEU A 194 16.60 -30.55 3.72
C LEU A 194 16.26 -29.44 4.71
N TYR A 195 14.97 -29.21 4.97
CA TYR A 195 14.53 -28.24 5.95
C TYR A 195 15.00 -28.60 7.34
N ASP A 196 14.85 -29.85 7.75
CA ASP A 196 15.33 -30.29 9.07
C ASP A 196 16.83 -30.02 9.23
N GLN A 197 17.65 -30.37 8.23
CA GLN A 197 19.09 -30.09 8.22
C GLN A 197 19.46 -28.60 8.21
N LEU A 198 18.59 -27.74 7.66
CA LEU A 198 18.77 -26.29 7.69
C LEU A 198 18.37 -25.71 9.04
N PHE A 199 17.23 -26.15 9.59
CA PHE A 199 16.72 -25.72 10.89
C PHE A 199 17.63 -26.18 12.04
N GLU A 200 18.03 -27.45 12.07
CA GLU A 200 19.00 -27.96 13.06
C GLU A 200 20.29 -27.16 13.03
N TRP A 201 20.76 -26.79 11.82
CA TRP A 201 21.95 -25.94 11.68
C TRP A 201 21.73 -24.53 12.22
N ILE A 202 20.56 -23.90 11.95
CA ILE A 202 20.22 -22.58 12.50
C ILE A 202 20.16 -22.64 14.02
N VAL A 203 19.45 -23.63 14.59
CA VAL A 203 19.31 -23.82 16.04
C VAL A 203 20.66 -24.05 16.70
N ALA A 204 21.48 -24.93 16.15
CA ALA A 204 22.82 -25.23 16.67
C ALA A 204 23.73 -23.99 16.64
N LYS A 205 23.62 -23.16 15.60
CA LYS A 205 24.39 -21.91 15.50
C LYS A 205 23.84 -20.80 16.41
N HIS A 206 22.52 -20.74 16.62
CA HIS A 206 21.90 -19.84 17.58
C HIS A 206 22.33 -20.13 19.02
N ALA A 207 22.52 -21.41 19.36
CA ALA A 207 23.03 -21.83 20.67
C ALA A 207 24.55 -21.63 20.86
N SER A 208 25.30 -21.25 19.80
CA SER A 208 26.75 -21.06 19.89
C SER A 208 27.11 -19.59 20.17
N GLU A 209 28.19 -19.34 20.92
CA GLU A 209 28.67 -17.99 21.24
C GLU A 209 29.05 -17.16 20.00
N ASP A 210 29.40 -17.81 18.88
CA ASP A 210 29.70 -17.20 17.57
C ASP A 210 28.46 -17.04 16.68
N PHE A 211 27.45 -16.31 17.17
CA PHE A 211 26.20 -16.07 16.44
C PHE A 211 26.39 -15.08 15.26
N ASP A 212 26.81 -15.57 14.10
CA ASP A 212 26.83 -14.81 12.83
C ASP A 212 26.03 -15.52 11.72
N ILE A 213 24.74 -15.73 11.93
CA ILE A 213 23.82 -16.07 10.84
C ILE A 213 23.27 -14.77 10.24
N LYS A 214 23.68 -14.47 9.00
CA LYS A 214 23.14 -13.32 8.27
C LYS A 214 21.63 -13.43 8.06
N VAL A 215 20.91 -12.33 8.26
CA VAL A 215 19.46 -12.17 8.02
C VAL A 215 19.02 -12.71 6.65
N SER A 216 19.86 -12.57 5.62
CA SER A 216 19.56 -13.11 4.28
C SER A 216 19.41 -14.65 4.23
N VAL A 217 20.02 -15.39 5.16
CA VAL A 217 19.82 -16.84 5.30
C VAL A 217 18.42 -17.11 5.81
N PHE A 218 18.02 -16.46 6.89
CA PHE A 218 16.65 -16.54 7.42
C PHE A 218 15.61 -16.10 6.40
N LYS A 219 15.83 -15.01 5.66
CA LYS A 219 14.96 -14.59 4.54
C LYS A 219 14.82 -15.68 3.49
N THR A 220 15.93 -16.32 3.13
CA THR A 220 15.93 -17.41 2.13
C THR A 220 15.13 -18.59 2.63
N VAL A 221 15.32 -19.00 3.90
CA VAL A 221 14.55 -20.09 4.53
C VAL A 221 13.06 -19.74 4.63
N THR A 222 12.74 -18.50 5.01
CA THR A 222 11.36 -18.01 5.06
C THR A 222 10.71 -18.11 3.68
N GLU A 223 11.36 -17.60 2.62
CA GLU A 223 10.84 -17.68 1.25
C GLU A 223 10.73 -19.12 0.73
N MET A 224 11.68 -19.97 1.08
CA MET A 224 11.66 -21.40 0.78
C MET A 224 10.40 -22.06 1.37
N LEU A 225 10.11 -21.82 2.66
CA LEU A 225 8.93 -22.37 3.35
C LEU A 225 7.59 -21.94 2.73
N ARG A 226 7.56 -20.84 1.96
CA ARG A 226 6.35 -20.39 1.24
C ARG A 226 6.02 -21.27 0.03
N LEU A 227 6.94 -22.11 -0.41
CA LEU A 227 6.75 -22.97 -1.57
C LEU A 227 5.95 -24.23 -1.20
N PRO A 228 5.13 -24.77 -2.12
CA PRO A 228 4.14 -25.81 -1.82
C PRO A 228 4.75 -27.22 -1.72
N TYR A 229 5.92 -27.36 -1.09
CA TYR A 229 6.62 -28.64 -0.97
C TYR A 229 6.38 -29.33 0.38
N LEU A 230 5.85 -28.60 1.35
CA LEU A 230 5.56 -29.07 2.69
C LEU A 230 4.06 -29.08 2.96
N SER A 231 3.62 -29.91 3.91
CA SER A 231 2.27 -29.77 4.45
C SER A 231 2.11 -28.41 5.14
N ARG A 232 0.87 -27.92 5.21
CA ARG A 232 0.53 -26.68 5.91
C ARG A 232 1.02 -26.70 7.35
N ASP A 233 0.78 -27.79 8.08
CA ASP A 233 1.18 -27.95 9.49
C ASP A 233 2.70 -27.93 9.68
N ALA A 234 3.44 -28.63 8.80
CA ALA A 234 4.90 -28.65 8.85
C ALA A 234 5.49 -27.26 8.54
N THR A 235 4.89 -26.55 7.59
CA THR A 235 5.28 -25.18 7.24
C THR A 235 5.02 -24.23 8.39
N PHE A 236 3.83 -24.31 8.98
CA PHE A 236 3.42 -23.49 10.12
C PHE A 236 4.38 -23.69 11.32
N SER A 237 4.63 -24.93 11.72
CA SER A 237 5.54 -25.26 12.82
C SER A 237 6.95 -24.69 12.60
N ARG A 238 7.50 -24.85 11.39
CA ARG A 238 8.83 -24.34 11.02
C ARG A 238 8.89 -22.81 11.00
N LEU A 239 7.83 -22.13 10.54
CA LEU A 239 7.78 -20.67 10.55
C LEU A 239 7.71 -20.10 11.98
N THR A 240 6.94 -20.74 12.87
CA THR A 240 6.90 -20.35 14.30
C THR A 240 8.27 -20.49 14.95
N GLN A 241 8.95 -21.63 14.76
CA GLN A 241 10.32 -21.82 15.24
C GLN A 241 11.28 -20.77 14.67
N LEU A 242 11.16 -20.43 13.39
CA LEU A 242 12.01 -19.41 12.77
C LEU A 242 11.78 -18.02 13.37
N GLY A 243 10.52 -17.70 13.70
CA GLY A 243 10.15 -16.46 14.36
C GLY A 243 10.71 -16.36 15.78
N GLU A 244 10.70 -17.46 16.54
CA GLU A 244 11.32 -17.55 17.87
C GLU A 244 12.85 -17.41 17.82
N LEU A 245 13.48 -17.96 16.78
CA LEU A 245 14.93 -17.90 16.58
C LEU A 245 15.43 -16.53 16.11
N SER A 246 14.55 -15.67 15.59
CA SER A 246 14.96 -14.33 15.16
C SER A 246 13.83 -13.30 15.20
N GLY A 247 13.96 -12.33 16.10
CA GLY A 247 13.09 -11.14 16.16
C GLY A 247 13.34 -10.10 15.06
N HIS A 248 14.19 -10.37 14.06
CA HIS A 248 14.51 -9.39 13.03
C HIS A 248 13.29 -9.10 12.14
N ILE A 249 12.98 -7.81 11.94
CA ILE A 249 11.74 -7.35 11.29
C ILE A 249 11.50 -7.96 9.90
N ASP A 250 12.55 -8.08 9.08
CA ASP A 250 12.42 -8.67 7.75
C ASP A 250 11.97 -10.16 7.75
N ILE A 251 12.31 -10.91 8.81
CA ILE A 251 11.91 -12.32 8.94
C ILE A 251 10.47 -12.37 9.40
N GLN A 252 10.13 -11.58 10.43
CA GLN A 252 8.77 -11.44 10.94
C GLN A 252 7.80 -10.98 9.85
N HIS A 253 8.22 -10.05 8.99
CA HIS A 253 7.46 -9.62 7.82
C HIS A 253 7.23 -10.75 6.81
N GLY A 254 8.26 -11.55 6.53
CA GLY A 254 8.15 -12.71 5.65
C GLY A 254 7.18 -13.78 6.19
N ILE A 255 7.23 -14.04 7.50
CA ILE A 255 6.30 -14.96 8.18
C ILE A 255 4.88 -14.38 8.13
N CYS A 256 4.69 -13.11 8.50
CA CYS A 256 3.39 -12.43 8.43
C CYS A 256 2.77 -12.53 7.03
N LYS A 257 3.55 -12.29 5.98
CA LYS A 257 3.09 -12.42 4.60
C LYS A 257 2.64 -13.83 4.26
N TRP A 258 3.34 -14.85 4.74
CA TRP A 258 2.91 -16.24 4.54
C TRP A 258 1.61 -16.53 5.29
N VAL A 259 1.49 -16.11 6.56
CA VAL A 259 0.27 -16.31 7.36
C VAL A 259 -0.94 -15.66 6.69
N LEU A 260 -0.81 -14.43 6.20
CA LEU A 260 -1.87 -13.76 5.46
C LEU A 260 -2.24 -14.49 4.16
N GLN A 261 -1.26 -15.06 3.46
CA GLN A 261 -1.51 -15.88 2.27
C GLN A 261 -2.16 -17.22 2.60
N ASP A 262 -1.87 -17.80 3.77
CA ASP A 262 -2.51 -19.01 4.25
C ASP A 262 -3.97 -18.73 4.64
N LEU A 263 -4.23 -17.61 5.33
CA LEU A 263 -5.59 -17.17 5.68
C LEU A 263 -6.50 -17.00 4.46
N THR A 264 -5.98 -16.43 3.36
CA THR A 264 -6.77 -16.20 2.13
C THR A 264 -6.99 -17.45 1.30
N LYS A 265 -6.11 -18.46 1.41
CA LYS A 265 -6.17 -19.69 0.61
C LYS A 265 -6.77 -20.87 1.36
N SER A 266 -6.90 -20.79 2.68
CA SER A 266 -7.38 -21.89 3.49
C SER A 266 -8.87 -22.13 3.27
N THR A 267 -9.22 -23.36 2.93
CA THR A 267 -10.61 -23.85 2.90
C THR A 267 -11.02 -24.52 4.22
N GLU A 268 -10.10 -24.64 5.17
CA GLU A 268 -10.30 -25.29 6.46
C GLU A 268 -10.40 -24.24 7.57
N PRO A 269 -11.04 -24.57 8.72
CA PRO A 269 -11.03 -23.70 9.89
C PRO A 269 -9.60 -23.29 10.28
N ILE A 270 -9.40 -22.00 10.45
CA ILE A 270 -8.11 -21.46 10.89
C ILE A 270 -7.85 -21.87 12.33
N SER A 271 -6.67 -22.45 12.60
CA SER A 271 -6.29 -22.91 13.92
C SER A 271 -6.08 -21.75 14.92
N ASP A 272 -6.28 -22.00 16.21
CA ASP A 272 -5.97 -21.03 17.27
C ASP A 272 -4.49 -20.63 17.28
N ALA A 273 -3.59 -21.55 16.91
CA ALA A 273 -2.17 -21.25 16.81
C ALA A 273 -1.89 -20.22 15.70
N THR A 274 -2.56 -20.32 14.55
CA THR A 274 -2.46 -19.34 13.47
C THR A 274 -2.92 -17.96 13.92
N TRP A 275 -4.05 -17.88 14.64
CA TRP A 275 -4.52 -16.63 15.21
C TRP A 275 -3.59 -16.07 16.28
N SER A 276 -3.01 -16.90 17.14
CA SER A 276 -2.02 -16.46 18.12
C SER A 276 -0.80 -15.82 17.46
N LEU A 277 -0.38 -16.33 16.30
CA LEU A 277 0.70 -15.74 15.52
C LEU A 277 0.29 -14.40 14.90
N VAL A 278 -0.93 -14.29 14.38
CA VAL A 278 -1.51 -13.00 13.92
C VAL A 278 -1.55 -11.97 15.04
N ASP A 279 -2.02 -12.35 16.24
CA ASP A 279 -2.10 -11.48 17.41
C ASP A 279 -0.70 -10.95 17.82
N SER A 280 0.34 -11.78 17.65
CA SER A 280 1.73 -11.36 17.87
C SER A 280 2.17 -10.29 16.87
N PHE A 281 1.80 -10.41 15.59
CA PHE A 281 2.10 -9.41 14.56
C PHE A 281 1.31 -8.12 14.77
N VAL A 282 0.04 -8.22 15.19
CA VAL A 282 -0.76 -7.05 15.59
C VAL A 282 -0.08 -6.31 16.74
N THR A 283 0.43 -7.04 17.73
CA THR A 283 1.18 -6.45 18.86
C THR A 283 2.45 -5.73 18.38
N MET A 284 3.22 -6.33 17.47
CA MET A 284 4.40 -5.68 16.88
C MET A 284 4.05 -4.43 16.07
N ALA A 285 2.98 -4.50 15.27
CA ALA A 285 2.52 -3.41 14.40
C ALA A 285 1.87 -2.24 15.14
N ASN A 286 1.41 -2.45 16.38
CA ASN A 286 0.88 -1.40 17.25
C ASN A 286 1.96 -0.46 17.82
N GLY A 287 3.23 -0.88 17.80
CA GLY A 287 4.35 -0.09 18.33
C GLY A 287 4.65 1.16 17.50
N ILE A 288 5.42 2.09 18.08
CA ILE A 288 5.99 3.23 17.34
C ILE A 288 7.08 2.76 16.36
N VAL A 289 7.78 1.69 16.73
CA VAL A 289 8.83 1.01 15.97
C VAL A 289 8.47 -0.47 15.92
N GLU A 290 8.42 -1.06 14.74
CA GLU A 290 8.08 -2.48 14.60
C GLU A 290 9.19 -3.36 15.19
N GLY A 291 8.80 -4.44 15.89
CA GLY A 291 9.76 -5.36 16.52
C GLY A 291 10.34 -4.88 17.84
N VAL A 292 9.99 -3.68 18.31
CA VAL A 292 10.31 -3.21 19.67
C VAL A 292 9.08 -3.33 20.56
N SER A 293 9.20 -4.03 21.69
CA SER A 293 8.13 -4.07 22.69
C SER A 293 8.02 -2.73 23.42
N PHE A 294 6.81 -2.16 23.46
CA PHE A 294 6.47 -0.95 24.22
C PHE A 294 5.61 -1.35 25.42
N THR A 295 6.26 -1.75 26.52
CA THR A 295 5.55 -2.04 27.77
C THR A 295 5.20 -0.74 28.50
N GLU A 296 4.27 -0.80 29.46
CA GLU A 296 3.90 0.38 30.26
C GLU A 296 5.09 0.97 31.02
N GLU A 297 6.01 0.13 31.48
CA GLU A 297 7.24 0.58 32.17
C GLU A 297 8.14 1.39 31.24
N LYS A 298 8.27 0.98 29.96
CA LYS A 298 9.00 1.76 28.96
C LYS A 298 8.31 3.08 28.69
N TRP A 299 6.99 3.10 28.61
CA TRP A 299 6.25 4.34 28.43
C TRP A 299 6.46 5.31 29.60
N HIS A 300 6.38 4.82 30.85
CA HIS A 300 6.70 5.63 32.03
C HIS A 300 8.14 6.16 31.97
N ALA A 301 9.09 5.35 31.51
CA ALA A 301 10.47 5.81 31.35
C ALA A 301 10.59 6.98 30.36
N PHE A 302 9.83 6.96 29.26
CA PHE A 302 9.77 8.08 28.31
C PHE A 302 9.04 9.30 28.89
N GLU A 303 7.92 9.08 29.59
CA GLU A 303 7.10 10.15 30.19
C GLU A 303 7.84 10.91 31.29
N ASP A 304 8.62 10.19 32.10
CA ASP A 304 9.44 10.76 33.18
C ASP A 304 10.78 11.33 32.68
N GLY A 305 11.05 11.23 31.37
CA GLY A 305 12.29 11.71 30.75
C GLY A 305 13.54 10.91 31.09
N THR A 306 13.38 9.72 31.67
CA THR A 306 14.51 8.80 32.00
C THR A 306 15.04 8.04 30.79
N ALA A 307 14.26 7.97 29.71
CA ALA A 307 14.64 7.41 28.42
C ALA A 307 14.25 8.36 27.28
N GLU A 308 15.05 8.37 26.21
CA GLU A 308 14.76 9.16 25.01
C GLU A 308 13.65 8.52 24.17
N LEU A 309 12.81 9.34 23.54
CA LEU A 309 11.80 8.86 22.61
C LEU A 309 12.47 8.18 21.41
N PRO A 310 12.00 6.99 21.00
CA PRO A 310 12.57 6.28 19.85
C PRO A 310 12.25 6.99 18.54
N GLU A 311 13.12 6.84 17.55
CA GLU A 311 12.85 7.35 16.20
C GLU A 311 11.66 6.60 15.58
N VAL A 312 10.68 7.34 15.07
CA VAL A 312 9.51 6.73 14.43
C VAL A 312 9.91 6.14 13.08
N GLU A 313 9.67 4.84 12.90
CA GLU A 313 9.92 4.18 11.63
C GLU A 313 8.99 4.72 10.54
N SER A 314 9.59 5.24 9.46
CA SER A 314 8.83 5.71 8.30
C SER A 314 8.21 4.58 7.47
N ASN A 315 8.62 3.33 7.69
CA ASN A 315 8.19 2.17 6.90
C ASN A 315 7.82 0.99 7.82
N GLN A 316 6.59 1.00 8.33
CA GLN A 316 6.00 -0.07 9.14
C GLN A 316 5.43 -1.17 8.21
N ARG A 317 6.25 -2.16 7.87
CA ARG A 317 5.95 -3.16 6.81
C ARG A 317 4.98 -4.23 7.28
N ILE A 318 5.05 -4.66 8.53
CA ILE A 318 4.10 -5.64 9.09
C ILE A 318 2.72 -5.00 9.12
N LYS A 319 2.61 -3.80 9.68
CA LYS A 319 1.37 -3.03 9.71
C LYS A 319 0.78 -2.82 8.31
N ALA A 320 1.60 -2.39 7.34
CA ALA A 320 1.16 -2.23 5.96
C ALA A 320 0.65 -3.55 5.35
N SER A 321 1.25 -4.69 5.71
CA SER A 321 0.79 -6.00 5.23
C SER A 321 -0.53 -6.43 5.86
N LEU A 322 -0.71 -6.19 7.17
CA LEU A 322 -1.95 -6.49 7.89
C LEU A 322 -3.12 -5.63 7.39
N LEU A 323 -2.90 -4.33 7.17
CA LEU A 323 -3.90 -3.40 6.63
C LEU A 323 -4.17 -3.63 5.14
N GLY A 324 -3.19 -4.17 4.39
CA GLY A 324 -3.31 -4.42 2.96
C GLY A 324 -4.23 -5.59 2.57
N MET A 325 -4.67 -6.40 3.54
CA MET A 325 -5.68 -7.44 3.30
C MET A 325 -7.05 -6.79 3.10
N LYS A 326 -7.81 -7.26 2.11
CA LYS A 326 -9.17 -6.79 1.85
C LYS A 326 -10.22 -7.76 2.40
N PRO A 327 -11.43 -7.28 2.75
CA PRO A 327 -12.53 -8.17 3.16
C PRO A 327 -12.86 -9.24 2.10
N GLU A 328 -12.70 -8.89 0.82
CA GLU A 328 -12.93 -9.76 -0.34
C GLU A 328 -11.93 -10.93 -0.43
N ASP A 329 -10.73 -10.79 0.13
CA ASP A 329 -9.68 -11.81 0.05
C ASP A 329 -9.98 -13.02 0.95
N ALA A 330 -10.81 -12.83 1.99
CA ALA A 330 -11.26 -13.88 2.90
C ALA A 330 -12.64 -13.54 3.50
N PRO A 331 -13.73 -13.64 2.71
CA PRO A 331 -15.05 -13.18 3.13
C PRO A 331 -15.56 -13.87 4.39
N ASP A 332 -15.28 -15.17 4.54
CA ASP A 332 -15.68 -15.97 5.71
C ASP A 332 -14.96 -15.56 7.01
N LEU A 333 -13.80 -14.91 6.89
CA LEU A 333 -12.99 -14.44 8.01
C LEU A 333 -13.12 -12.94 8.23
N SER A 334 -13.85 -12.23 7.37
CA SER A 334 -13.88 -10.76 7.35
C SER A 334 -14.20 -10.16 8.72
N TYR A 335 -15.26 -10.64 9.38
CA TYR A 335 -15.64 -10.18 10.72
C TYR A 335 -14.56 -10.46 11.77
N THR A 336 -14.02 -11.69 11.79
CA THR A 336 -12.98 -12.09 12.75
C THR A 336 -11.70 -11.29 12.55
N TYR A 337 -11.32 -11.04 11.31
CA TYR A 337 -10.14 -10.26 10.95
C TYR A 337 -10.32 -8.78 11.29
N ALA A 338 -11.48 -8.20 11.01
CA ALA A 338 -11.82 -6.83 11.42
C ALA A 338 -11.67 -6.66 12.94
N LYS A 339 -12.21 -7.62 13.71
CA LYS A 339 -12.19 -7.60 15.17
C LYS A 339 -10.81 -7.86 15.78
N ARG A 340 -10.04 -8.81 15.26
CA ARG A 340 -8.74 -9.22 15.83
C ARG A 340 -7.55 -8.41 15.31
N VAL A 341 -7.64 -7.90 14.09
CA VAL A 341 -6.52 -7.23 13.40
C VAL A 341 -6.81 -5.75 13.22
N ILE A 342 -7.83 -5.40 12.45
CA ILE A 342 -8.03 -4.01 12.02
C ILE A 342 -8.40 -3.10 13.19
N ALA A 343 -9.35 -3.51 14.04
CA ALA A 343 -9.81 -2.69 15.15
C ALA A 343 -8.71 -2.44 16.20
N PRO A 344 -7.96 -3.45 16.68
CA PRO A 344 -6.84 -3.23 17.58
C PRO A 344 -5.73 -2.36 16.96
N LEU A 345 -5.42 -2.55 15.66
CA LEU A 345 -4.44 -1.70 14.97
C LEU A 345 -4.86 -0.24 14.94
N ALA A 346 -6.12 0.03 14.56
CA ALA A 346 -6.66 1.38 14.50
C ALA A 346 -6.68 2.05 15.88
N LEU A 347 -7.11 1.33 16.92
CA LEU A 347 -7.22 1.83 18.29
C LEU A 347 -5.84 2.06 18.92
N ASN A 348 -5.02 1.00 19.02
CA ASN A 348 -3.79 1.01 19.79
C ASN A 348 -2.71 1.87 19.13
N THR A 349 -2.57 1.82 17.80
CA THR A 349 -1.60 2.68 17.11
C THR A 349 -1.96 4.16 17.30
N THR A 350 -3.25 4.50 17.29
CA THR A 350 -3.71 5.87 17.56
C THR A 350 -3.39 6.28 18.99
N ILE A 351 -3.70 5.44 19.98
CA ILE A 351 -3.38 5.70 21.40
C ILE A 351 -1.87 5.89 21.59
N ASN A 352 -1.06 4.98 21.06
CA ASN A 352 0.40 5.05 21.17
C ASN A 352 0.95 6.32 20.51
N LYS A 353 0.41 6.72 19.37
CA LYS A 353 0.83 7.96 18.69
C LYS A 353 0.41 9.22 19.45
N ARG A 354 -0.80 9.25 20.04
CA ARG A 354 -1.23 10.34 20.95
C ARG A 354 -0.29 10.45 22.14
N ARG A 355 0.04 9.33 22.78
CA ARG A 355 0.96 9.25 23.93
C ARG A 355 2.37 9.71 23.54
N TYR A 356 2.86 9.28 22.38
CA TYR A 356 4.15 9.69 21.83
C TYR A 356 4.26 11.21 21.65
N ILE A 357 3.29 11.84 20.97
CA ILE A 357 3.30 13.30 20.76
C ILE A 357 3.11 14.05 22.07
N SER A 358 2.23 13.57 22.95
CA SER A 358 2.03 14.16 24.28
C SER A 358 3.32 14.17 25.10
N THR A 359 4.04 13.06 25.09
CA THR A 359 5.34 12.93 25.77
C THR A 359 6.37 13.89 25.17
N PHE A 360 6.43 14.00 23.85
CA PHE A 360 7.32 14.93 23.17
C PHE A 360 7.05 16.41 23.53
N LEU A 361 5.78 16.81 23.54
CA LEU A 361 5.38 18.18 23.88
C LEU A 361 5.70 18.50 25.35
N LYS A 362 5.40 17.58 26.27
CA LYS A 362 5.74 17.72 27.70
C LYS A 362 7.25 17.81 27.94
N ALA A 363 8.04 16.92 27.31
CA ALA A 363 9.49 16.96 27.38
C ALA A 363 10.09 18.27 26.83
N SER A 364 9.35 18.94 25.94
CA SER A 364 9.71 20.26 25.39
C SER A 364 9.21 21.43 26.24
N GLY A 365 8.63 21.18 27.42
CA GLY A 365 8.12 22.20 28.35
C GLY A 365 6.73 22.74 28.01
N ILE A 366 5.97 22.08 27.13
CA ILE A 366 4.62 22.49 26.74
C ILE A 366 3.60 21.71 27.57
N GLU A 367 2.85 22.43 28.40
CA GLU A 367 1.71 21.86 29.12
C GLU A 367 0.52 21.65 28.19
N LEU A 368 -0.12 20.49 28.34
CA LEU A 368 -1.32 20.13 27.59
C LEU A 368 -2.54 20.32 28.50
N ASP A 369 -3.26 21.42 28.30
CA ASP A 369 -4.52 21.71 29.00
C ASP A 369 -5.58 20.61 28.78
N THR A 370 -5.50 19.93 27.62
CA THR A 370 -6.37 18.81 27.25
C THR A 370 -5.56 17.69 26.60
N PRO A 371 -6.00 16.42 26.76
CA PRO A 371 -5.39 15.30 26.03
C PRO A 371 -5.41 15.57 24.53
N LEU A 372 -4.30 15.29 23.85
CA LEU A 372 -4.21 15.42 22.40
C LEU A 372 -5.24 14.50 21.73
N GLN A 373 -6.29 15.11 21.18
CA GLN A 373 -7.34 14.34 20.52
C GLN A 373 -6.87 13.89 19.13
N VAL A 374 -6.07 14.70 18.44
CA VAL A 374 -5.77 14.50 17.02
C VAL A 374 -4.38 13.94 16.81
N THR A 375 -4.30 12.64 16.49
CA THR A 375 -3.16 12.02 15.81
C THR A 375 -3.64 10.83 15.00
N GLN A 376 -3.20 10.74 13.75
CA GLN A 376 -3.53 9.61 12.89
C GLN A 376 -2.52 8.47 13.11
N GLY A 377 -2.93 7.45 13.86
CA GLY A 377 -2.20 6.19 13.97
C GLY A 377 -2.42 5.33 12.73
N VAL A 378 -3.69 5.07 12.40
CA VAL A 378 -4.16 4.43 11.17
C VAL A 378 -5.16 5.37 10.51
N SER A 379 -5.08 5.51 9.17
CA SER A 379 -5.99 6.34 8.40
C SER A 379 -7.38 5.71 8.34
N VAL A 380 -8.46 6.51 8.38
CA VAL A 380 -9.79 6.00 8.00
C VAL A 380 -9.80 5.40 6.58
N GLU A 381 -8.98 5.95 5.69
CA GLU A 381 -8.70 5.47 4.33
C GLU A 381 -8.15 4.04 4.31
N ASP A 382 -7.28 3.69 5.27
CA ASP A 382 -6.66 2.36 5.36
C ASP A 382 -7.64 1.29 5.84
N VAL A 383 -8.74 1.70 6.48
CA VAL A 383 -9.71 0.79 7.11
C VAL A 383 -11.12 0.92 6.54
N GLN A 384 -11.32 1.72 5.49
CA GLN A 384 -12.63 2.07 4.96
C GLN A 384 -13.46 0.85 4.55
N ASP A 385 -12.82 -0.16 3.97
CA ASP A 385 -13.47 -1.37 3.48
C ASP A 385 -13.90 -2.28 4.65
N TRP A 386 -13.27 -2.10 5.82
CA TRP A 386 -13.50 -2.90 7.02
C TRP A 386 -14.58 -2.31 7.93
N ILE A 387 -14.99 -1.05 7.72
CA ILE A 387 -15.91 -0.30 8.60
C ILE A 387 -17.14 -1.10 9.06
N PRO A 388 -17.85 -1.87 8.21
CA PRO A 388 -19.01 -2.65 8.66
C PRO A 388 -18.72 -3.67 9.77
N GLY A 389 -17.48 -4.17 9.87
CA GLY A 389 -17.05 -5.11 10.89
C GLY A 389 -16.34 -4.47 12.10
N LEU A 390 -16.26 -3.14 12.14
CA LEU A 390 -15.52 -2.42 13.17
C LEU A 390 -16.40 -2.03 14.37
N PRO A 391 -15.84 -1.97 15.59
CA PRO A 391 -16.58 -1.58 16.79
C PRO A 391 -16.85 -0.08 16.84
N LEU A 392 -17.94 0.31 17.53
CA LEU A 392 -18.34 1.71 17.73
C LEU A 392 -17.27 2.58 18.39
N SER A 393 -16.36 1.99 19.18
CA SER A 393 -15.28 2.72 19.86
C SER A 393 -14.30 3.41 18.91
N LEU A 394 -14.28 3.05 17.62
CA LEU A 394 -13.47 3.74 16.62
C LEU A 394 -14.09 5.03 16.08
N LEU A 395 -15.38 5.28 16.33
CA LEU A 395 -16.05 6.49 15.83
C LEU A 395 -15.41 7.77 16.40
N ASP A 396 -14.99 7.75 17.66
CA ASP A 396 -14.28 8.89 18.29
C ASP A 396 -12.95 9.18 17.61
N ILE A 397 -12.26 8.14 17.11
CA ILE A 397 -11.01 8.28 16.37
C ILE A 397 -11.28 8.90 15.00
N PHE A 398 -12.29 8.39 14.29
CA PHE A 398 -12.68 8.91 12.98
C PHE A 398 -13.17 10.36 13.06
N GLU A 399 -13.95 10.69 14.08
CA GLU A 399 -14.40 12.05 14.33
C GLU A 399 -13.21 12.99 14.56
N SER A 400 -12.27 12.55 15.40
CA SER A 400 -11.09 13.33 15.70
C SER A 400 -10.20 13.55 14.47
N GLN A 401 -10.03 12.54 13.61
CA GLN A 401 -9.30 12.69 12.35
C GLN A 401 -10.01 13.68 11.42
N ALA A 402 -11.34 13.55 11.26
CA ALA A 402 -12.13 14.44 10.41
C ALA A 402 -12.15 15.89 10.93
N THR A 403 -12.05 16.09 12.24
CA THR A 403 -12.10 17.43 12.88
C THR A 403 -10.73 17.97 13.27
N ALA A 404 -9.65 17.38 12.76
CA ALA A 404 -8.26 17.77 13.03
C ALA A 404 -7.98 19.27 12.86
N HIS A 405 -8.52 19.86 11.80
CA HIS A 405 -8.39 21.29 11.46
C HIS A 405 -8.90 22.25 12.55
N VAL A 406 -9.86 21.82 13.39
CA VAL A 406 -10.39 22.64 14.48
C VAL A 406 -9.28 22.98 15.49
N LEU A 407 -8.24 22.15 15.58
CA LEU A 407 -7.10 22.36 16.48
C LEU A 407 -6.00 23.25 15.90
N ASP A 408 -6.13 23.80 14.69
CA ASP A 408 -5.07 24.56 14.01
C ASP A 408 -4.47 25.66 14.91
N SER A 409 -5.30 26.43 15.60
CA SER A 409 -4.83 27.49 16.51
C SER A 409 -4.02 26.97 17.70
N GLN A 410 -4.34 25.77 18.21
CA GLN A 410 -3.59 25.12 19.27
C GLN A 410 -2.24 24.61 18.73
N PHE A 411 -2.25 24.00 17.54
CA PHE A 411 -1.03 23.55 16.87
C PHE A 411 -0.10 24.72 16.52
N ALA A 412 -0.63 25.84 16.03
CA ALA A 412 0.15 27.04 15.75
C ALA A 412 0.83 27.60 17.01
N ARG A 413 0.14 27.59 18.16
CA ARG A 413 0.72 27.94 19.46
C ARG A 413 1.85 26.99 19.84
N TRP A 414 1.61 25.67 19.80
CA TRP A 414 2.65 24.68 20.09
C TRP A 414 3.88 24.86 19.22
N LYS A 415 3.74 25.07 17.91
CA LYS A 415 4.88 25.34 17.03
C LYS A 415 5.64 26.60 17.41
N SER A 416 4.92 27.68 17.77
CA SER A 416 5.55 28.93 18.20
C SER A 416 6.35 28.71 19.48
N ASP A 417 5.79 28.00 20.46
CA ASP A 417 6.45 27.71 21.73
C ASP A 417 7.65 26.76 21.54
N LEU A 418 7.49 25.69 20.75
CA LEU A 418 8.60 24.81 20.38
C LEU A 418 9.75 25.58 19.70
N SER A 419 9.43 26.48 18.77
CA SER A 419 10.43 27.29 18.07
C SER A 419 11.15 28.28 18.98
N ARG A 420 10.49 28.76 20.05
CA ARG A 420 11.13 29.60 21.08
C ARG A 420 12.10 28.80 21.95
N HIS A 421 11.79 27.54 22.23
CA HIS A 421 12.61 26.69 23.10
C HIS A 421 13.75 25.98 22.36
N ASN A 422 13.53 25.58 21.11
CA ASN A 422 14.50 24.87 20.29
C ASN A 422 14.23 25.13 18.80
N GLU A 423 15.03 25.97 18.14
CA GLU A 423 14.85 26.28 16.71
C GLU A 423 14.93 25.05 15.77
N ARG A 424 15.53 23.94 16.21
CA ARG A 424 15.66 22.68 15.46
C ARG A 424 14.68 21.60 15.92
N TRP A 425 13.59 21.98 16.60
CA TRP A 425 12.61 21.01 17.09
C TRP A 425 12.02 20.16 15.95
N ASN A 426 11.86 20.74 14.76
CA ASN A 426 11.35 20.07 13.55
C ASN A 426 12.26 18.95 13.04
N ASP A 427 13.55 18.99 13.33
CA ASP A 427 14.52 17.95 12.96
C ASP A 427 14.45 16.75 13.92
N THR A 428 13.86 16.91 15.11
CA THR A 428 13.68 15.83 16.07
C THR A 428 12.63 14.81 15.61
N PRO A 429 12.69 13.54 16.04
CA PRO A 429 11.68 12.54 15.70
C PRO A 429 10.25 12.98 16.04
N GLY A 430 10.05 13.62 17.19
CA GLY A 430 8.74 14.16 17.61
C GLY A 430 8.27 15.33 16.74
N GLY A 431 9.18 16.25 16.39
CA GLY A 431 8.87 17.39 15.53
C GLY A 431 8.49 17.01 14.11
N LYS A 432 9.15 16.00 13.53
CA LYS A 432 8.77 15.43 12.22
C LYS A 432 7.34 14.88 12.25
N GLN A 433 6.97 14.13 13.29
CA GLN A 433 5.62 13.61 13.43
C GLN A 433 4.57 14.71 13.63
N LEU A 434 4.89 15.75 14.40
CA LEU A 434 4.01 16.91 14.58
C LEU A 434 3.79 17.65 13.25
N SER A 435 4.84 17.76 12.42
CA SER A 435 4.78 18.38 11.10
C SER A 435 3.91 17.57 10.11
N HIS A 436 3.92 16.23 10.21
CA HIS A 436 2.99 15.40 9.42
C HIS A 436 1.53 15.61 9.81
N ILE A 437 1.24 15.83 11.09
CA ILE A 437 -0.13 16.12 11.54
C ILE A 437 -0.61 17.46 10.95
N GLU A 438 0.25 18.47 10.93
CA GLU A 438 -0.05 19.76 10.27
C GLU A 438 -0.40 19.57 8.78
N GLN A 439 0.37 18.79 8.04
CA GLN A 439 0.06 18.50 6.63
C GLN A 439 -1.32 17.83 6.48
N GLY A 440 -1.68 16.94 7.40
CA GLY A 440 -2.96 16.26 7.42
C GLY A 440 -4.16 17.16 7.72
N MET A 441 -3.98 18.29 8.42
CA MET A 441 -5.09 19.18 8.77
C MET A 441 -5.76 19.82 7.55
N ALA A 442 -4.97 20.13 6.52
CA ALA A 442 -5.48 20.68 5.27
C ALA A 442 -6.28 19.65 4.45
N SER A 443 -6.13 18.36 4.75
CA SER A 443 -6.79 17.30 4.00
C SER A 443 -8.31 17.25 4.26
N THR A 444 -9.07 17.08 3.19
CA THR A 444 -10.51 16.78 3.24
C THR A 444 -10.82 15.29 2.99
N THR A 445 -9.79 14.45 2.86
CA THR A 445 -9.93 13.03 2.47
C THR A 445 -10.77 12.25 3.48
N ALA A 446 -10.59 12.49 4.77
CA ALA A 446 -11.33 11.80 5.82
C ALA A 446 -12.85 11.98 5.67
N PHE A 447 -13.34 13.17 5.28
CA PHE A 447 -14.78 13.38 5.02
C PHE A 447 -15.24 12.54 3.83
N THR A 448 -14.47 12.58 2.74
CA THR A 448 -14.83 11.86 1.52
C THR A 448 -14.90 10.35 1.75
N THR A 449 -13.97 9.82 2.54
CA THR A 449 -13.94 8.41 2.93
C THR A 449 -15.08 8.04 3.86
N LEU A 450 -15.38 8.84 4.89
CA LEU A 450 -16.49 8.56 5.80
C LEU A 450 -17.85 8.60 5.08
N VAL A 451 -18.03 9.54 4.14
CA VAL A 451 -19.24 9.57 3.31
C VAL A 451 -19.28 8.36 2.36
N SER A 452 -18.17 7.99 1.73
CA SER A 452 -18.11 6.76 0.91
C SER A 452 -18.47 5.52 1.73
N ALA A 453 -17.95 5.42 2.96
CA ALA A 453 -18.25 4.32 3.88
C ALA A 453 -19.73 4.28 4.28
N LEU A 454 -20.39 5.42 4.46
CA LEU A 454 -21.83 5.49 4.72
C LEU A 454 -22.64 4.78 3.63
N PHE A 455 -22.18 4.80 2.37
CA PHE A 455 -22.83 4.12 1.24
C PHE A 455 -22.41 2.66 1.06
N ASN A 456 -21.61 2.08 1.97
CA ASN A 456 -21.24 0.67 1.90
C ASN A 456 -22.46 -0.23 2.14
N GLU A 457 -22.70 -1.16 1.22
CA GLU A 457 -23.83 -2.10 1.26
C GLU A 457 -23.80 -3.03 2.48
N GLY A 458 -22.61 -3.32 3.03
CA GLY A 458 -22.42 -4.16 4.20
C GLY A 458 -22.84 -3.52 5.53
N LEU A 459 -23.09 -2.20 5.56
CA LEU A 459 -23.56 -1.53 6.77
C LEU A 459 -24.99 -1.90 7.12
N GLN A 460 -25.17 -2.44 8.33
CA GLN A 460 -26.49 -2.68 8.90
C GLN A 460 -27.19 -1.35 9.25
N PRO A 461 -28.54 -1.28 9.19
CA PRO A 461 -29.27 -0.04 9.51
C PRO A 461 -29.00 0.47 10.93
N SER A 462 -28.95 -0.45 11.90
CA SER A 462 -28.69 -0.16 13.32
C SER A 462 -28.04 -1.38 13.97
N ASP A 463 -27.00 -1.14 14.76
CA ASP A 463 -26.27 -2.16 15.54
C ASP A 463 -25.72 -1.48 16.81
N GLU A 464 -25.75 -2.18 17.94
CA GLU A 464 -25.31 -1.64 19.26
C GLU A 464 -23.83 -1.88 19.55
N HIS A 465 -23.15 -2.69 18.75
CA HIS A 465 -21.77 -3.12 18.97
C HIS A 465 -20.84 -2.73 17.82
N LEU A 466 -21.38 -2.71 16.60
CA LEU A 466 -20.65 -2.41 15.38
C LEU A 466 -21.09 -1.09 14.75
N ILE A 467 -20.23 -0.57 13.89
CA ILE A 467 -20.56 0.62 13.10
C ILE A 467 -21.71 0.29 12.14
N SER A 468 -22.82 0.98 12.33
CA SER A 468 -24.05 0.91 11.55
C SER A 468 -24.32 2.21 10.80
N VAL A 469 -25.29 2.18 9.87
CA VAL A 469 -25.75 3.38 9.15
C VAL A 469 -26.10 4.49 10.14
N LYS A 470 -26.90 4.20 11.16
CA LYS A 470 -27.29 5.18 12.19
C LYS A 470 -26.08 5.81 12.88
N SER A 471 -25.12 5.00 13.31
CA SER A 471 -23.92 5.51 14.00
C SER A 471 -23.01 6.34 13.07
N MET A 472 -22.94 5.99 11.79
CA MET A 472 -22.22 6.79 10.78
C MET A 472 -22.93 8.11 10.50
N GLN A 473 -24.27 8.11 10.45
CA GLN A 473 -25.04 9.34 10.33
C GLN A 473 -24.80 10.26 11.54
N ASP A 474 -24.83 9.71 12.76
CA ASP A 474 -24.54 10.46 13.99
C ASP A 474 -23.12 11.06 13.97
N LEU A 475 -22.13 10.26 13.56
CA LEU A 475 -20.75 10.72 13.38
C LEU A 475 -20.67 11.90 12.38
N LEU A 476 -21.23 11.75 11.18
CA LEU A 476 -21.16 12.78 10.14
C LEU A 476 -21.91 14.06 10.52
N VAL A 477 -23.02 13.94 11.25
CA VAL A 477 -23.72 15.10 11.82
C VAL A 477 -22.85 15.81 12.86
N SER A 478 -22.18 15.05 13.73
CA SER A 478 -21.28 15.63 14.73
C SER A 478 -20.09 16.34 14.08
N VAL A 479 -19.46 15.73 13.08
CA VAL A 479 -18.41 16.33 12.27
C VAL A 479 -18.90 17.61 11.58
N GLY A 480 -20.06 17.56 10.91
CA GLY A 480 -20.68 18.71 10.25
C GLY A 480 -21.00 19.85 11.21
N THR A 481 -21.47 19.54 12.42
CA THR A 481 -21.77 20.53 13.46
C THR A 481 -20.50 21.19 13.98
N LYS A 482 -19.44 20.42 14.26
CA LYS A 482 -18.13 20.96 14.69
C LYS A 482 -17.50 21.85 13.63
N LEU A 483 -17.62 21.48 12.35
CA LEU A 483 -17.21 22.26 11.19
C LEU A 483 -17.96 23.60 11.10
N LEU A 484 -19.28 23.58 11.30
CA LEU A 484 -20.10 24.79 11.31
C LEU A 484 -19.76 25.72 12.48
N GLN A 485 -19.42 25.18 13.64
CA GLN A 485 -19.03 25.96 14.82
C GLN A 485 -17.63 26.58 14.71
N ASN A 486 -16.71 25.92 13.98
CA ASN A 486 -15.31 26.34 13.84
C ASN A 486 -14.84 26.43 12.37
N PRO A 487 -15.44 27.31 11.55
CA PRO A 487 -15.12 27.42 10.13
C PRO A 487 -13.84 28.23 9.90
N ARG A 488 -12.74 27.88 10.57
CA ARG A 488 -11.48 28.61 10.48
C ARG A 488 -10.65 28.14 9.28
N SER A 489 -9.92 29.09 8.70
CA SER A 489 -8.91 28.84 7.68
C SER A 489 -7.66 28.28 8.35
N ILE A 490 -7.22 27.09 7.93
CA ILE A 490 -5.82 26.68 8.10
C ILE A 490 -5.00 27.53 7.13
N ALA A 491 -3.83 28.00 7.54
CA ALA A 491 -2.96 28.87 6.73
C ALA A 491 -2.97 28.51 5.23
N GLY A 492 -3.59 29.36 4.40
CA GLY A 492 -3.69 29.20 2.94
C GLY A 492 -4.98 28.57 2.38
N HIS A 493 -5.87 28.03 3.22
CA HIS A 493 -7.10 27.34 2.79
C HIS A 493 -8.35 28.17 3.06
N HIS A 494 -9.42 27.96 2.29
CA HIS A 494 -10.65 28.74 2.48
C HIS A 494 -11.33 28.29 3.80
N PRO A 495 -11.78 29.20 4.69
CA PRO A 495 -12.34 28.83 6.00
C PRO A 495 -13.57 27.89 5.94
N LEU A 496 -14.25 27.87 4.78
CA LEU A 496 -15.40 27.01 4.50
C LEU A 496 -15.08 25.76 3.66
N GLU A 497 -13.82 25.50 3.34
CA GLU A 497 -13.44 24.41 2.44
C GLU A 497 -13.89 23.04 2.97
N HIS A 498 -13.58 22.71 4.22
CA HIS A 498 -13.92 21.42 4.82
C HIS A 498 -15.43 21.17 4.89
N ILE A 499 -16.23 22.17 5.29
CA ILE A 499 -17.69 22.02 5.33
C ILE A 499 -18.29 21.93 3.92
N ARG A 500 -17.78 22.72 2.96
CA ARG A 500 -18.22 22.65 1.56
C ARG A 500 -17.89 21.30 0.94
N THR A 501 -16.72 20.75 1.22
CA THR A 501 -16.33 19.42 0.75
C THR A 501 -17.25 18.36 1.33
N LEU A 502 -17.49 18.36 2.65
CA LEU A 502 -18.43 17.44 3.30
C LEU A 502 -19.83 17.51 2.66
N LEU A 503 -20.39 18.72 2.53
CA LEU A 503 -21.71 18.95 1.93
C LEU A 503 -21.75 18.51 0.45
N THR A 504 -20.69 18.77 -0.31
CA THR A 504 -20.57 18.35 -1.71
C THR A 504 -20.55 16.83 -1.82
N THR A 505 -19.81 16.13 -0.95
CA THR A 505 -19.76 14.66 -0.97
C THR A 505 -21.07 14.03 -0.52
N LEU A 506 -21.77 14.65 0.43
CA LEU A 506 -23.11 14.22 0.85
C LEU A 506 -24.20 14.54 -0.19
N GLY A 507 -23.89 15.33 -1.22
CA GLY A 507 -24.86 15.78 -2.21
C GLY A 507 -25.58 14.63 -2.94
N PRO A 508 -26.75 14.91 -3.52
CA PRO A 508 -27.56 13.91 -4.21
C PRO A 508 -26.78 13.26 -5.35
N ASN A 509 -26.88 11.95 -5.51
CA ASN A 509 -26.26 11.23 -6.61
C ASN A 509 -27.30 10.38 -7.35
N VAL A 510 -27.36 10.50 -8.68
CA VAL A 510 -28.25 9.74 -9.55
C VAL A 510 -27.95 8.24 -9.56
N ALA A 511 -26.73 7.82 -9.25
CA ALA A 511 -26.36 6.41 -9.20
C ALA A 511 -26.81 5.70 -7.91
N GLN A 512 -27.05 6.44 -6.83
CA GLN A 512 -27.30 5.92 -5.47
C GLN A 512 -28.57 6.54 -4.86
N ARG A 513 -29.65 6.66 -5.63
CA ARG A 513 -30.79 7.52 -5.25
C ARG A 513 -31.57 7.01 -4.04
N ALA A 514 -31.79 5.71 -3.97
CA ALA A 514 -32.51 5.07 -2.88
C ALA A 514 -31.67 5.10 -1.59
N GLU A 515 -30.37 4.84 -1.72
CA GLU A 515 -29.43 4.88 -0.60
C GLU A 515 -29.21 6.31 -0.12
N TRP A 516 -29.15 7.30 -1.02
CA TRP A 516 -28.97 8.70 -0.66
C TRP A 516 -30.11 9.23 0.20
N SER A 517 -31.36 8.93 -0.17
CA SER A 517 -32.54 9.41 0.58
C SER A 517 -32.62 8.80 1.98
N ILE A 518 -32.15 7.57 2.17
CA ILE A 518 -32.18 6.87 3.45
C ILE A 518 -30.93 7.20 4.29
N ARG A 519 -29.76 7.34 3.66
CA ARG A 519 -28.47 7.40 4.36
C ARG A 519 -27.92 8.81 4.47
N ALA A 520 -27.84 9.58 3.38
CA ALA A 520 -27.20 10.90 3.38
C ALA A 520 -28.17 12.04 3.67
N ARG A 521 -29.39 12.01 3.11
CA ARG A 521 -30.39 13.07 3.33
C ARG A 521 -30.66 13.35 4.83
N PRO A 522 -30.82 12.35 5.71
CA PRO A 522 -31.02 12.61 7.14
C PRO A 522 -29.84 13.32 7.81
N VAL A 523 -28.62 13.09 7.32
CA VAL A 523 -27.41 13.79 7.79
C VAL A 523 -27.49 15.27 7.43
N ILE A 524 -27.85 15.57 6.17
CA ILE A 524 -27.97 16.95 5.68
C ILE A 524 -29.09 17.68 6.43
N GLU A 525 -30.24 17.06 6.65
CA GLU A 525 -31.36 17.64 7.39
C GLU A 525 -30.96 18.00 8.84
N ARG A 526 -30.21 17.13 9.50
CA ARG A 526 -29.70 17.38 10.87
C ARG A 526 -28.61 18.45 10.90
N ILE A 527 -27.72 18.50 9.91
CA ILE A 527 -26.72 19.57 9.77
C ILE A 527 -27.43 20.92 9.49
N ALA A 528 -28.49 20.93 8.68
CA ALA A 528 -29.28 22.13 8.41
C ALA A 528 -29.96 22.64 9.69
N ALA A 529 -30.55 21.75 10.49
CA ALA A 529 -31.12 22.11 11.79
C ALA A 529 -30.07 22.70 12.75
N ALA A 530 -28.87 22.11 12.78
CA ALA A 530 -27.75 22.64 13.57
C ALA A 530 -27.30 24.03 13.07
N TYR A 531 -27.26 24.23 11.75
CA TYR A 531 -26.95 25.52 11.13
C TYR A 531 -27.95 26.61 11.57
N GLU A 532 -29.25 26.34 11.47
CA GLU A 532 -30.29 27.30 11.87
C GLU A 532 -30.20 27.67 13.36
N SER A 533 -29.94 26.68 14.23
CA SER A 533 -29.71 26.91 15.66
C SER A 533 -28.53 27.87 15.90
N LEU A 534 -27.42 27.67 15.18
CA LEU A 534 -26.24 28.54 15.29
C LEU A 534 -26.50 29.95 14.78
N VAL A 535 -27.36 30.13 13.77
CA VAL A 535 -27.73 31.48 13.29
C VAL A 535 -28.49 32.26 14.37
N LEU A 536 -29.35 31.59 15.14
CA LEU A 536 -30.17 32.22 16.18
C LEU A 536 -29.37 32.59 17.45
N GLU A 537 -28.29 31.88 17.75
CA GLU A 537 -27.56 31.98 19.03
C GLU A 537 -26.30 32.86 19.00
N SER A 538 -26.13 33.74 18.01
CA SER A 538 -24.87 34.48 17.77
C SER A 538 -23.71 33.57 17.35
N GLY A 539 -23.95 32.70 16.36
CA GLY A 539 -22.97 31.77 15.81
C GLY A 539 -21.74 32.42 15.15
N PRO A 540 -20.84 31.61 14.57
CA PRO A 540 -19.55 32.09 14.08
C PRO A 540 -19.68 33.15 12.99
N ALA A 541 -18.73 34.09 12.97
CA ALA A 541 -18.72 35.24 12.07
C ALA A 541 -18.62 34.86 10.57
N ILE A 542 -18.04 33.70 10.28
CA ILE A 542 -17.94 33.13 8.93
C ILE A 542 -18.78 31.86 8.94
N LYS A 543 -19.65 31.65 7.94
CA LYS A 543 -20.46 30.44 7.81
C LYS A 543 -20.84 30.21 6.35
N PRO A 544 -21.13 28.97 5.92
CA PRO A 544 -21.67 28.75 4.59
C PRO A 544 -23.00 29.47 4.46
N HIS A 545 -23.31 29.96 3.27
CA HIS A 545 -24.61 30.59 3.06
C HIS A 545 -25.72 29.54 3.21
N ARG A 546 -26.88 29.92 3.77
CA ARG A 546 -28.01 28.99 4.00
C ARG A 546 -28.40 28.21 2.74
N LEU A 547 -28.24 28.85 1.59
CA LEU A 547 -28.50 28.27 0.27
C LEU A 547 -27.62 27.08 -0.05
N GLU A 548 -26.37 27.07 0.39
CA GLU A 548 -25.45 25.94 0.13
C GLU A 548 -25.98 24.64 0.74
N ILE A 549 -26.71 24.73 1.86
CA ILE A 549 -27.35 23.59 2.53
C ILE A 549 -28.74 23.34 1.94
N ALA A 550 -29.55 24.40 1.74
CA ALA A 550 -30.93 24.28 1.26
C ALA A 550 -31.02 23.65 -0.15
N ILE A 551 -30.05 23.94 -1.02
CA ILE A 551 -29.92 23.34 -2.35
C ILE A 551 -29.90 21.80 -2.27
N LEU A 552 -29.21 21.23 -1.28
CA LEU A 552 -29.05 19.79 -1.13
C LEU A 552 -30.32 19.11 -0.59
N LEU A 553 -31.24 19.88 -0.03
CA LEU A 553 -32.51 19.42 0.53
C LEU A 553 -33.70 19.57 -0.43
N LEU A 554 -33.46 20.08 -1.65
CA LEU A 554 -34.50 20.19 -2.66
C LEU A 554 -35.17 18.82 -2.91
N PRO A 555 -36.48 18.80 -3.22
CA PRO A 555 -37.22 17.56 -3.44
C PRO A 555 -36.95 17.04 -4.85
N PHE A 556 -35.74 16.49 -5.08
CA PHE A 556 -35.31 16.02 -6.39
C PHE A 556 -36.30 14.97 -6.95
N PRO A 557 -36.84 15.18 -8.17
CA PRO A 557 -37.88 14.31 -8.73
C PRO A 557 -37.43 12.86 -8.90
N SER A 558 -36.13 12.66 -9.09
CA SER A 558 -35.52 11.37 -9.36
C SER A 558 -35.26 10.54 -8.09
N HIS A 559 -35.43 11.12 -6.89
CA HIS A 559 -35.12 10.52 -5.59
C HIS A 559 -36.37 10.16 -4.77
N PRO A 560 -36.37 9.04 -4.03
CA PRO A 560 -37.44 8.74 -3.07
C PRO A 560 -37.50 9.77 -1.92
N PRO A 561 -38.69 10.06 -1.35
CA PRO A 561 -40.01 9.55 -1.73
C PRO A 561 -40.68 10.35 -2.86
N PHE A 562 -39.97 11.26 -3.54
CA PHE A 562 -40.56 12.16 -4.54
C PHE A 562 -40.79 11.47 -5.88
N SER A 563 -39.93 10.53 -6.27
CA SER A 563 -40.02 9.80 -7.54
C SER A 563 -41.32 9.03 -7.77
N GLU A 564 -42.07 8.74 -6.70
CA GLU A 564 -43.35 8.02 -6.78
C GLU A 564 -44.56 8.97 -6.90
N LYS A 565 -44.35 10.28 -6.80
CA LYS A 565 -45.42 11.29 -6.87
C LYS A 565 -45.58 11.79 -8.30
N ALA A 566 -46.82 11.80 -8.80
CA ALA A 566 -47.14 12.34 -10.13
C ALA A 566 -46.70 13.81 -10.30
N ASP A 567 -46.73 14.60 -9.22
CA ASP A 567 -46.39 16.02 -9.23
C ASP A 567 -44.94 16.32 -8.78
N SER A 568 -44.06 15.32 -8.74
CA SER A 568 -42.69 15.44 -8.23
C SER A 568 -41.88 16.59 -8.86
N CYS A 569 -42.01 16.77 -10.17
CA CYS A 569 -41.34 17.83 -10.91
C CYS A 569 -41.90 19.21 -10.59
N ALA A 570 -43.22 19.32 -10.37
CA ALA A 570 -43.84 20.56 -9.94
C ALA A 570 -43.41 20.92 -8.51
N VAL A 571 -43.37 19.95 -7.59
CA VAL A 571 -42.90 20.15 -6.21
C VAL A 571 -41.45 20.63 -6.18
N PHE A 572 -40.58 20.03 -7.00
CA PHE A 572 -39.20 20.50 -7.19
C PHE A 572 -39.15 21.95 -7.69
N ALA A 573 -39.88 22.25 -8.77
CA ALA A 573 -39.87 23.56 -9.38
C ALA A 573 -40.34 24.67 -8.43
N HIS A 574 -41.40 24.42 -7.65
CA HIS A 574 -41.87 25.36 -6.64
C HIS A 574 -40.82 25.58 -5.55
N ALA A 575 -40.24 24.52 -4.99
CA ALA A 575 -39.20 24.64 -3.97
C ALA A 575 -37.95 25.39 -4.47
N LEU A 576 -37.53 25.16 -5.72
CA LEU A 576 -36.43 25.90 -6.33
C LEU A 576 -36.80 27.38 -6.58
N ALA A 577 -38.03 27.65 -7.01
CA ALA A 577 -38.52 29.00 -7.22
C ALA A 577 -38.59 29.81 -5.92
N ASP A 578 -39.03 29.19 -4.82
CA ASP A 578 -39.01 29.77 -3.48
C ASP A 578 -37.58 30.09 -3.04
N LEU A 579 -36.65 29.17 -3.29
CA LEU A 579 -35.23 29.36 -2.99
C LEU A 579 -34.60 30.52 -3.77
N ILE A 580 -34.91 30.64 -5.08
CA ILE A 580 -34.46 31.76 -5.91
C ILE A 580 -35.04 33.09 -5.42
N THR A 581 -36.31 33.09 -5.02
CA THR A 581 -36.98 34.30 -4.52
C THR A 581 -36.34 34.75 -3.20
N SER A 582 -36.15 33.81 -2.28
CA SER A 582 -35.42 33.98 -1.02
C SER A 582 -34.00 34.55 -1.21
N LEU A 583 -33.24 34.09 -2.21
CA LEU A 583 -31.92 34.62 -2.55
C LEU A 583 -31.97 36.09 -3.03
N VAL A 584 -32.95 36.43 -3.86
CA VAL A 584 -33.07 37.78 -4.45
C VAL A 584 -33.53 38.80 -3.40
N ASP A 585 -34.36 38.37 -2.45
CA ASP A 585 -34.95 39.23 -1.43
C ASP A 585 -34.01 39.48 -0.22
N GLU A 586 -33.02 38.61 0.03
CA GLU A 586 -32.08 38.75 1.15
C GLU A 586 -31.10 39.92 1.00
N ASP A 587 -30.38 39.99 -0.13
CA ASP A 587 -29.43 41.07 -0.43
C ASP A 587 -29.00 41.03 -1.92
N PRO A 588 -29.11 42.14 -2.68
CA PRO A 588 -28.62 42.24 -4.06
C PRO A 588 -27.18 41.80 -4.29
N ASP A 589 -26.28 41.98 -3.31
CA ASP A 589 -24.86 41.66 -3.43
C ASP A 589 -24.59 40.17 -3.18
N VAL A 590 -25.38 39.55 -2.29
CA VAL A 590 -25.33 38.11 -1.98
C VAL A 590 -25.82 37.27 -3.17
N TYR A 591 -26.81 37.78 -3.90
CA TYR A 591 -27.33 37.16 -5.12
C TYR A 591 -26.23 36.83 -6.13
N HIS A 592 -25.34 37.79 -6.43
CA HIS A 592 -24.29 37.61 -7.43
C HIS A 592 -23.24 36.56 -7.04
N VAL A 593 -23.03 36.36 -5.73
CA VAL A 593 -22.06 35.39 -5.20
C VAL A 593 -22.58 33.96 -5.26
N HIS A 594 -23.88 33.75 -5.03
CA HIS A 594 -24.48 32.40 -4.95
C HIS A 594 -25.18 31.95 -6.23
N LEU A 595 -25.41 32.86 -7.19
CA LEU A 595 -25.94 32.53 -8.51
C LEU A 595 -25.13 31.41 -9.22
N PRO A 596 -23.78 31.42 -9.25
CA PRO A 596 -23.03 30.33 -9.90
C PRO A 596 -23.29 28.96 -9.28
N LEU A 597 -23.48 28.88 -7.96
CA LEU A 597 -23.78 27.61 -7.27
C LEU A 597 -25.15 27.08 -7.67
N LEU A 598 -26.16 27.95 -7.72
CA LEU A 598 -27.50 27.61 -8.19
C LEU A 598 -27.51 27.22 -9.67
N MET A 599 -26.73 27.91 -10.51
CA MET A 599 -26.61 27.58 -11.93
C MET A 599 -25.91 26.25 -12.16
N LYS A 600 -24.92 25.90 -11.33
CA LYS A 600 -24.22 24.61 -11.41
C LYS A 600 -25.19 23.44 -11.25
N LEU A 601 -26.27 23.56 -10.48
CA LEU A 601 -27.30 22.53 -10.34
C LEU A 601 -27.94 22.11 -11.68
N ALA A 602 -28.14 23.06 -12.59
CA ALA A 602 -28.72 22.79 -13.91
C ALA A 602 -27.77 21.97 -14.82
N GLU A 603 -26.48 22.00 -14.52
CA GLU A 603 -25.41 21.34 -15.27
C GLU A 603 -25.01 19.98 -14.67
N GLN A 604 -25.53 19.65 -13.49
CA GLN A 604 -25.19 18.42 -12.78
C GLN A 604 -26.15 17.28 -13.10
N ASN A 605 -25.63 16.06 -13.06
CA ASN A 605 -26.39 14.81 -13.27
C ASN A 605 -27.28 14.45 -12.06
N TYR A 606 -28.02 15.39 -11.48
CA TYR A 606 -28.97 15.12 -10.39
C TYR A 606 -30.34 14.63 -10.90
N PHE A 607 -30.62 14.86 -12.17
CA PHE A 607 -31.90 14.56 -12.81
C PHE A 607 -31.76 13.41 -13.81
N LEU A 608 -32.83 12.65 -14.03
CA LEU A 608 -32.93 11.82 -15.22
C LEU A 608 -33.30 12.67 -16.43
N ALA A 609 -32.90 12.21 -17.62
CA ALA A 609 -33.27 12.86 -18.88
C ALA A 609 -34.78 13.12 -19.00
N GLN A 610 -35.61 12.19 -18.53
CA GLN A 610 -37.07 12.29 -18.55
C GLN A 610 -37.65 13.35 -17.59
N ASP A 611 -36.93 13.73 -16.53
CA ASP A 611 -37.42 14.69 -15.52
C ASP A 611 -37.13 16.14 -15.94
N ILE A 612 -36.21 16.34 -16.88
CA ILE A 612 -35.74 17.64 -17.37
C ILE A 612 -36.89 18.47 -17.93
N PHE A 613 -37.68 17.89 -18.82
CA PHE A 613 -38.78 18.55 -19.51
C PHE A 613 -39.88 19.04 -18.54
N PRO A 614 -40.43 18.16 -17.69
CA PRO A 614 -41.41 18.57 -16.69
C PRO A 614 -40.86 19.63 -15.71
N VAL A 615 -39.60 19.53 -15.29
CA VAL A 615 -38.98 20.51 -14.39
C VAL A 615 -38.83 21.87 -15.06
N ALA A 616 -38.29 21.91 -16.28
CA ALA A 616 -38.14 23.16 -17.04
C ALA A 616 -39.51 23.83 -17.26
N ARG A 617 -40.53 23.05 -17.65
CA ARG A 617 -41.91 23.54 -17.83
C ARG A 617 -42.49 24.10 -16.54
N ALA A 618 -42.35 23.37 -15.43
CA ALA A 618 -42.89 23.80 -14.16
C ALA A 618 -42.22 25.07 -13.63
N LEU A 619 -40.91 25.27 -13.91
CA LEU A 619 -40.20 26.49 -13.54
C LEU A 619 -40.60 27.71 -14.38
N THR A 620 -40.92 27.52 -15.67
CA THR A 620 -41.31 28.62 -16.57
C THR A 620 -42.74 29.06 -16.33
N SER A 621 -43.64 28.14 -15.93
CA SER A 621 -45.04 28.44 -15.63
C SER A 621 -45.27 29.25 -14.34
N LEU A 622 -44.24 29.45 -13.51
CA LEU A 622 -44.35 30.20 -12.26
C LEU A 622 -44.28 31.71 -12.53
N THR A 623 -45.43 32.39 -12.43
CA THR A 623 -45.60 33.82 -12.77
C THR A 623 -45.14 34.80 -11.67
N GLU A 624 -44.89 34.29 -10.46
CA GLU A 624 -44.58 35.08 -9.27
C GLU A 624 -43.09 35.48 -9.19
N GLY A 625 -42.82 36.73 -8.81
CA GLY A 625 -41.47 37.27 -8.57
C GLY A 625 -41.10 38.49 -9.41
N GLY A 626 -40.22 39.34 -8.88
CA GLY A 626 -39.69 40.53 -9.57
C GLY A 626 -38.82 40.21 -10.80
N LEU A 627 -38.46 41.23 -11.58
CA LEU A 627 -37.71 41.07 -12.85
C LEU A 627 -36.44 40.20 -12.70
N ARG A 628 -35.70 40.35 -11.58
CA ARG A 628 -34.48 39.59 -11.30
C ARG A 628 -34.76 38.08 -11.16
N VAL A 629 -35.78 37.70 -10.40
CA VAL A 629 -36.23 36.30 -10.24
C VAL A 629 -36.57 35.70 -11.60
N ARG A 630 -37.30 36.46 -12.44
CA ARG A 630 -37.67 36.02 -13.79
C ARG A 630 -36.45 35.79 -14.69
N VAL A 631 -35.45 36.67 -14.64
CA VAL A 631 -34.19 36.53 -15.39
C VAL A 631 -33.39 35.30 -14.94
N ILE A 632 -33.32 35.03 -13.63
CA ILE A 632 -32.62 33.86 -13.08
C ILE A 632 -33.29 32.57 -13.53
N ARG A 633 -34.62 32.48 -13.41
CA ARG A 633 -35.39 31.31 -13.86
C ARG A 633 -35.19 31.05 -15.35
N HIS A 634 -35.21 32.11 -16.16
CA HIS A 634 -34.91 32.04 -17.57
C HIS A 634 -33.48 31.52 -17.84
N GLN A 635 -32.46 32.04 -17.14
CA GLN A 635 -31.08 31.56 -17.27
C GLN A 635 -30.93 30.09 -16.85
N TRP A 636 -31.62 29.68 -15.79
CA TRP A 636 -31.63 28.30 -15.31
C TRP A 636 -32.23 27.36 -16.35
N ALA A 637 -33.40 27.72 -16.91
CA ALA A 637 -34.06 26.96 -17.98
C ALA A 637 -33.17 26.82 -19.23
N HIS A 638 -32.52 27.92 -19.67
CA HIS A 638 -31.58 27.90 -20.79
C HIS A 638 -30.37 27.00 -20.53
N ARG A 639 -29.74 27.09 -19.34
CA ARG A 639 -28.60 26.23 -18.98
C ARG A 639 -28.98 24.76 -18.95
N LEU A 640 -30.14 24.44 -18.40
CA LEU A 640 -30.62 23.07 -18.31
C LEU A 640 -30.83 22.45 -19.71
N VAL A 641 -31.27 23.23 -20.68
CA VAL A 641 -31.32 22.75 -22.07
C VAL A 641 -29.98 22.65 -22.73
N THR A 642 -29.12 23.66 -22.53
CA THR A 642 -27.79 23.68 -23.15
C THR A 642 -26.98 22.48 -22.68
N ALA A 643 -26.95 22.23 -21.37
CA ALA A 643 -26.19 21.14 -20.74
C ALA A 643 -26.68 19.75 -21.17
N TRP A 644 -27.98 19.60 -21.46
CA TRP A 644 -28.59 18.31 -21.74
C TRP A 644 -29.02 18.11 -23.19
N SER A 645 -28.76 19.09 -24.07
CA SER A 645 -29.08 19.04 -25.50
C SER A 645 -28.52 17.80 -26.22
N GLY A 646 -27.39 17.25 -25.75
CA GLY A 646 -26.82 16.01 -26.28
C GLY A 646 -27.54 14.72 -25.85
N SER A 647 -28.35 14.77 -24.79
CA SER A 647 -29.07 13.62 -24.22
C SER A 647 -30.54 13.56 -24.64
N LEU A 648 -31.04 14.60 -25.30
CA LEU A 648 -32.42 14.74 -25.75
C LEU A 648 -32.55 14.35 -27.22
N THR A 649 -33.65 13.68 -27.57
CA THR A 649 -34.02 13.41 -28.96
C THR A 649 -34.42 14.70 -29.69
N GLU A 650 -34.33 14.71 -31.02
CA GLU A 650 -34.74 15.87 -31.82
C GLU A 650 -36.23 16.22 -31.66
N LEU A 651 -37.08 15.22 -31.40
CA LEU A 651 -38.50 15.43 -31.13
C LEU A 651 -38.69 16.19 -29.82
N GLU A 652 -38.04 15.74 -28.75
CA GLU A 652 -38.07 16.39 -27.44
C GLU A 652 -37.56 17.84 -27.54
N LYS A 653 -36.43 18.08 -28.21
CA LYS A 653 -35.92 19.45 -28.42
C LYS A 653 -36.96 20.36 -29.09
N THR A 654 -37.62 19.85 -30.12
CA THR A 654 -38.63 20.62 -30.88
C THR A 654 -39.86 20.92 -30.02
N GLU A 655 -40.33 19.96 -29.22
CA GLU A 655 -41.44 20.16 -28.28
C GLU A 655 -41.11 21.21 -27.21
N LEU A 656 -39.88 21.21 -26.69
CA LEU A 656 -39.44 22.20 -25.71
C LEU A 656 -39.45 23.62 -26.28
N ILE A 657 -38.91 23.76 -27.49
CA ILE A 657 -38.83 25.01 -28.23
C ILE A 657 -40.24 25.57 -28.48
N GLU A 658 -41.16 24.74 -28.93
CA GLU A 658 -42.55 25.16 -29.18
C GLU A 658 -43.30 25.50 -27.88
N MET A 659 -43.07 24.74 -26.81
CA MET A 659 -43.63 25.04 -25.49
C MET A 659 -43.18 26.42 -24.98
N TRP A 660 -41.90 26.76 -25.14
CA TRP A 660 -41.37 28.04 -24.68
C TRP A 660 -41.84 29.23 -25.49
N LYS A 661 -42.00 29.09 -26.81
CA LYS A 661 -42.61 30.15 -27.63
C LYS A 661 -43.97 30.58 -27.11
N GLN A 662 -44.73 29.60 -26.62
CA GLN A 662 -46.09 29.78 -26.13
C GLN A 662 -46.14 30.25 -24.66
N ASP A 663 -45.00 30.43 -24.00
CA ASP A 663 -44.91 30.90 -22.62
C ASP A 663 -45.25 32.40 -22.53
N GLU A 664 -46.03 32.77 -21.51
CA GLU A 664 -46.49 34.15 -21.28
C GLU A 664 -45.34 35.11 -20.90
N SER A 665 -44.20 34.58 -20.45
CA SER A 665 -43.00 35.35 -20.15
C SER A 665 -42.26 35.71 -21.45
N PRO A 666 -42.13 37.01 -21.79
CA PRO A 666 -41.43 37.44 -23.01
C PRO A 666 -39.96 36.99 -23.04
N LEU A 667 -39.35 36.83 -21.87
CA LEU A 667 -37.99 36.32 -21.73
C LEU A 667 -37.93 34.83 -22.14
N ILE A 668 -38.85 34.01 -21.67
CA ILE A 668 -38.86 32.56 -21.94
C ILE A 668 -39.25 32.29 -23.40
N SER A 669 -40.23 33.03 -23.91
CA SER A 669 -40.58 33.03 -25.33
C SER A 669 -39.39 33.34 -26.23
N ALA A 670 -38.54 34.31 -25.85
CA ALA A 670 -37.32 34.63 -26.59
C ALA A 670 -36.29 33.49 -26.64
N LEU A 671 -36.23 32.59 -25.63
CA LEU A 671 -35.37 31.39 -25.69
C LEU A 671 -35.81 30.42 -26.77
N GLY A 672 -37.13 30.18 -26.86
CA GLY A 672 -37.71 29.33 -27.90
C GLY A 672 -37.33 29.82 -29.29
N TYR A 673 -37.34 31.14 -29.52
CA TYR A 673 -36.91 31.71 -30.80
C TYR A 673 -35.39 31.63 -31.04
N ALA A 674 -34.57 31.77 -29.99
CA ALA A 674 -33.11 31.73 -30.11
C ALA A 674 -32.57 30.34 -30.47
N HIS A 675 -33.13 29.28 -29.89
CA HIS A 675 -32.71 27.89 -30.15
C HIS A 675 -33.23 27.29 -31.46
N LEU A 676 -34.13 27.97 -32.16
CA LEU A 676 -34.56 27.60 -33.52
C LEU A 676 -33.57 27.99 -34.61
N LEU A 677 -32.66 28.91 -34.30
CA LEU A 677 -31.71 29.49 -35.24
C LEU A 677 -30.31 28.84 -35.13
N SER A 678 -30.11 27.97 -34.14
CA SER A 678 -28.90 27.15 -33.90
C SER A 678 -29.16 25.70 -34.30
#